data_AF-A0A2Z2MK90-F1
#
_entry.id   AF-A0A2Z2MK90-F1
#
_cell.length_a   1.000
_cell.length_b   1.000
_cell.length_c   1.000
_cell.angle_alpha   90.00
_cell.angle_beta   90.00
_cell.angle_gamma   90.00
#
_symmetry.space_group_name_H-M   'P 1'
#
loop_
_entity.id
_entity.type
_entity.pdbx_description
1 polymer ?
#
loop_
_entity_poly.entity_id
_entity_poly.type
_entity_poly.pdbx_seq_one_letter_code
_entity_poly.pdbx_strand_id
1 'polypeptide(L)'
;MRVRPILILGVDIISENPKKFAVVSWFNGRLERKGEFTLYRLIRFIQSKRPDIVAIDSVTELGEDLRKFLRALPTETKLVQVTGRPGEQRSLQSLAREHGIRTTDRFDPYEEAKLAALLASKGVGYEVLAFEDEVVVKVTRGRSHGKGGWSQDRYRKRVHNLVRDKVREIEDRLRRADIPFDLETEEKDYGLAKGEFRVYASREELAGLIRPMRGGDVEVRIYPVERAELGFAPLKGEEAIRERKSIIVGIDPGITVGIAAIDLNGRIVALHSERNMPVGEVFRFVSEIGHPVIVATDVSPAPGFVEKIARSFKAQLFVPRESLRIEEKNELLRDLGITVDDDHQRDALAAAYKAYLRLKPKLEHIDARLREAGLTRKSEEVKALVIQGYNLGEAMQRVSLRERAKAEEPEEPVREVPDLRPYIKRIRELEKRIEMLESENRELREIIREQRRTIGRLERRIADYDEEVRKKVLRERELEAKVKRIEILEKQLREAKAVIERLSRDLVQVKRMNVVEVRGSAVPLKVLRVLSWRELERIEREIGLRKGDVLFVANPAGAGRAIAEELVEKGIRALITERPLPQAVKDVLREAHVPFFLSEELDVKRIDEFAVVERETLEGAIEELLERWKKEDEKREAERLLRLVEEYRIERKKELMRKAEEERRKV
;
A
#
# COMPACT_ATOMS: atom_id res chain seq x y z
N MET A 1 43.54 -17.61 10.99
CA MET A 1 42.15 -17.28 11.38
C MET A 1 41.26 -17.41 10.14
N ARG A 2 40.30 -18.34 10.10
CA ARG A 2 39.36 -18.44 8.96
C ARG A 2 38.28 -17.36 9.14
N VAL A 3 38.38 -16.28 8.36
CA VAL A 3 37.35 -15.23 8.30
C VAL A 3 36.03 -15.89 7.90
N ARG A 4 34.96 -15.69 8.68
CA ARG A 4 33.62 -16.18 8.31
C ARG A 4 33.26 -15.62 6.93
N PRO A 5 32.62 -16.42 6.06
CA PRO A 5 32.12 -15.90 4.80
C PRO A 5 31.15 -14.76 5.08
N ILE A 6 31.47 -13.53 4.66
CA ILE A 6 30.60 -12.36 4.83
C ILE A 6 30.29 -11.79 3.45
N LEU A 7 29.00 -11.59 3.18
CA LEU A 7 28.48 -10.92 2.00
C LEU A 7 28.07 -9.49 2.37
N ILE A 8 28.74 -8.51 1.76
CA ILE A 8 28.47 -7.08 1.95
C ILE A 8 27.98 -6.49 0.64
N LEU A 9 26.90 -5.74 0.68
CA LEU A 9 26.46 -4.91 -0.43
C LEU A 9 26.81 -3.47 -0.16
N GLY A 10 27.63 -2.89 -1.02
CA GLY A 10 27.81 -1.45 -1.08
C GLY A 10 26.75 -0.83 -1.98
N VAL A 11 26.15 0.26 -1.53
CA VAL A 11 25.07 0.96 -2.23
C VAL A 11 25.41 2.44 -2.28
N ASP A 12 25.19 3.04 -3.44
CA ASP A 12 25.32 4.48 -3.68
C ASP A 12 24.24 4.97 -4.65
N ILE A 13 23.86 6.25 -4.60
CA ILE A 13 22.79 6.81 -5.46
C ILE A 13 23.35 7.32 -6.79
N ILE A 14 22.81 6.79 -7.89
CA ILE A 14 23.11 7.27 -9.26
C ILE A 14 22.20 8.44 -9.65
N SER A 15 20.93 8.39 -9.25
CA SER A 15 19.90 9.36 -9.65
C SER A 15 18.79 9.36 -8.62
N GLU A 16 18.27 10.54 -8.27
CA GLU A 16 17.13 10.66 -7.34
C GLU A 16 15.77 10.53 -8.03
N ASN A 17 15.67 10.84 -9.34
CA ASN A 17 14.38 10.84 -10.04
C ASN A 17 14.46 10.28 -11.48
N PRO A 18 14.15 8.99 -11.69
CA PRO A 18 13.76 7.99 -10.68
C PRO A 18 14.94 7.61 -9.76
N LYS A 19 14.66 7.21 -8.51
CA LYS A 19 15.68 6.70 -7.58
C LYS A 19 16.36 5.45 -8.13
N LYS A 20 17.65 5.56 -8.44
CA LYS A 20 18.51 4.48 -8.93
C LYS A 20 19.77 4.36 -8.10
N PHE A 21 20.20 3.12 -7.89
CA PHE A 21 21.30 2.77 -7.00
C PHE A 21 22.38 2.00 -7.77
N ALA A 22 23.63 2.40 -7.59
CA ALA A 22 24.78 1.58 -7.90
C ALA A 22 24.94 0.56 -6.77
N VAL A 23 24.99 -0.72 -7.12
CA VAL A 23 25.14 -1.80 -6.13
C VAL A 23 26.37 -2.62 -6.45
N VAL A 24 27.19 -2.80 -5.44
CA VAL A 24 28.42 -3.58 -5.48
C VAL A 24 28.32 -4.72 -4.48
N SER A 25 28.45 -5.97 -4.93
CA SER A 25 28.53 -7.12 -4.02
C SER A 25 29.98 -7.51 -3.74
N TRP A 26 30.32 -7.50 -2.46
CA TRP A 26 31.63 -7.87 -1.93
C TRP A 26 31.51 -9.15 -1.10
N PHE A 27 32.22 -10.19 -1.50
CA PHE A 27 32.23 -11.47 -0.81
C PHE A 27 33.67 -11.91 -0.55
N ASN A 28 34.05 -12.07 0.72
CA ASN A 28 35.36 -12.61 1.12
C ASN A 28 36.59 -12.03 0.42
N GLY A 29 36.64 -10.70 0.29
CA GLY A 29 37.79 -10.03 -0.31
C GLY A 29 37.74 -9.92 -1.83
N ARG A 30 36.67 -10.39 -2.48
CA ARG A 30 36.48 -10.29 -3.93
C ARG A 30 35.21 -9.53 -4.28
N LEU A 31 35.33 -8.71 -5.33
CA LEU A 31 34.21 -8.08 -6.00
C LEU A 31 33.50 -9.14 -6.85
N GLU A 32 32.24 -9.46 -6.53
CA GLU A 32 31.50 -10.47 -7.28
C GLU A 32 30.63 -9.89 -8.39
N ARG A 33 30.01 -8.72 -8.16
CA ARG A 33 29.04 -8.15 -9.09
C ARG A 33 28.90 -6.65 -8.94
N LYS A 34 28.64 -5.98 -10.07
CA LYS A 34 28.15 -4.61 -10.17
C LYS A 34 26.80 -4.62 -10.86
N GLY A 35 25.88 -3.73 -10.47
CA GLY A 35 24.62 -3.56 -11.16
C GLY A 35 23.90 -2.28 -10.76
N GLU A 36 23.01 -1.81 -11.65
CA GLU A 36 22.11 -0.69 -11.41
C GLU A 36 20.74 -1.22 -10.97
N PHE A 37 20.22 -0.70 -9.87
CA PHE A 37 18.96 -1.15 -9.27
C PHE A 37 18.02 0.03 -9.00
N THR A 38 16.73 -0.16 -9.22
CA THR A 38 15.71 0.69 -8.60
C THR A 38 15.51 0.29 -7.14
N LEU A 39 14.94 1.15 -6.30
CA LEU A 39 14.66 0.83 -4.89
C LEU A 39 13.95 -0.53 -4.72
N TYR A 40 12.94 -0.78 -5.56
CA TYR A 40 12.20 -2.04 -5.56
C TYR A 40 13.06 -3.26 -5.92
N ARG A 41 13.90 -3.14 -6.96
CA ARG A 41 14.80 -4.22 -7.38
C ARG A 41 15.89 -4.45 -6.34
N LEU A 42 16.39 -3.40 -5.69
CA LEU A 42 17.37 -3.48 -4.62
C LEU A 42 16.81 -4.25 -3.43
N ILE A 43 15.62 -3.89 -2.94
CA ILE A 43 14.96 -4.61 -1.84
C ILE A 43 14.78 -6.10 -2.18
N ARG A 44 14.28 -6.43 -3.39
CA ARG A 44 14.15 -7.83 -3.82
C ARG A 44 15.50 -8.55 -3.89
N PHE A 45 16.54 -7.87 -4.33
CA PHE A 45 17.87 -8.44 -4.42
C PHE A 45 18.44 -8.73 -3.03
N ILE A 46 18.30 -7.80 -2.08
CA ILE A 46 18.69 -7.98 -0.67
C ILE A 46 17.91 -9.14 -0.05
N GLN A 47 16.59 -9.20 -0.23
CA GLN A 47 15.76 -10.28 0.31
C GLN A 47 16.13 -11.67 -0.25
N SER A 48 16.53 -11.74 -1.52
CA SER A 48 16.95 -12.97 -2.16
C SER A 48 18.36 -13.41 -1.73
N LYS A 49 19.29 -12.47 -1.58
CA LYS A 49 20.71 -12.77 -1.30
C LYS A 49 21.04 -12.78 0.18
N ARG A 50 20.20 -12.16 1.02
CA ARG A 50 20.37 -12.01 2.48
C ARG A 50 21.82 -11.66 2.86
N PRO A 51 22.34 -10.51 2.41
CA PRO A 51 23.68 -10.08 2.80
C PRO A 51 23.76 -9.84 4.31
N ASP A 52 24.94 -10.02 4.90
CA ASP A 52 25.17 -9.71 6.31
C ASP A 52 25.11 -8.19 6.54
N ILE A 53 25.62 -7.41 5.58
CA ILE A 53 25.72 -5.95 5.67
C ILE A 53 25.27 -5.28 4.35
N VAL A 54 24.47 -4.24 4.46
CA VAL A 54 24.23 -3.24 3.42
C VAL A 54 24.90 -1.94 3.87
N ALA A 55 25.96 -1.53 3.18
CA ALA A 55 26.75 -0.35 3.47
C ALA A 55 26.38 0.79 2.53
N ILE A 56 26.04 1.94 3.10
CA ILE A 56 25.77 3.20 2.39
C ILE A 56 26.70 4.28 2.95
N ASP A 57 27.00 5.28 2.16
CA ASP A 57 27.78 6.43 2.59
C ASP A 57 27.01 7.25 3.65
N SER A 58 25.73 7.57 3.41
CA SER A 58 24.84 8.32 4.28
C SER A 58 23.39 7.84 4.12
N VAL A 59 22.72 7.52 5.23
CA VAL A 59 21.30 7.12 5.16
C VAL A 59 20.36 8.27 4.82
N THR A 60 20.84 9.52 4.89
CA THR A 60 20.06 10.71 4.50
C THR A 60 19.62 10.63 3.04
N GLU A 61 20.40 9.99 2.19
CA GLU A 61 20.12 9.81 0.77
C GLU A 61 18.87 8.97 0.50
N LEU A 62 18.51 8.08 1.44
CA LEU A 62 17.27 7.31 1.35
C LEU A 62 16.03 8.19 1.63
N GLY A 63 16.18 9.29 2.35
CA GLY A 63 15.10 10.24 2.66
C GLY A 63 13.88 9.55 3.28
N GLU A 64 12.68 9.86 2.76
CA GLU A 64 11.41 9.26 3.20
C GLU A 64 11.35 7.73 3.04
N ASP A 65 12.12 7.17 2.10
CA ASP A 65 12.15 5.73 1.86
C ASP A 65 12.96 4.95 2.90
N LEU A 66 13.76 5.61 3.75
CA LEU A 66 14.64 4.95 4.72
C LEU A 66 13.89 3.98 5.64
N ARG A 67 12.77 4.42 6.24
CA ARG A 67 11.97 3.57 7.15
C ARG A 67 11.38 2.37 6.40
N LYS A 68 10.90 2.60 5.18
CA LYS A 68 10.35 1.53 4.32
C LYS A 68 11.45 0.54 3.91
N PHE A 69 12.64 1.04 3.62
CA PHE A 69 13.81 0.25 3.28
C PHE A 69 14.22 -0.63 4.46
N LEU A 70 14.38 -0.05 5.66
CA LEU A 70 14.72 -0.77 6.89
C LEU A 70 13.70 -1.85 7.26
N ARG A 71 12.40 -1.57 7.14
CA ARG A 71 11.34 -2.59 7.35
C ARG A 71 11.40 -3.75 6.35
N ALA A 72 11.99 -3.55 5.18
CA ALA A 72 12.03 -4.54 4.11
C ALA A 72 13.32 -5.39 4.12
N LEU A 73 14.33 -5.00 4.91
CA LEU A 73 15.55 -5.77 5.09
C LEU A 73 15.26 -7.10 5.82
N PRO A 74 15.97 -8.19 5.48
CA PRO A 74 16.02 -9.39 6.31
C PRO A 74 16.50 -9.06 7.72
N THR A 75 16.03 -9.80 8.72
CA THR A 75 16.38 -9.60 10.13
C THR A 75 17.89 -9.69 10.36
N GLU A 76 18.57 -10.58 9.64
CA GLU A 76 20.01 -10.80 9.79
C GLU A 76 20.87 -9.74 9.07
N THR A 77 20.25 -8.87 8.26
CA THR A 77 20.95 -7.88 7.44
C THR A 77 21.05 -6.53 8.15
N LYS A 78 22.29 -6.07 8.38
CA LYS A 78 22.55 -4.76 9.01
C LYS A 78 22.65 -3.65 7.97
N LEU A 79 21.94 -2.53 8.18
CA LEU A 79 22.18 -1.29 7.43
C LEU A 79 23.28 -0.49 8.13
N VAL A 80 24.33 -0.12 7.39
CA VAL A 80 25.51 0.54 7.92
C VAL A 80 25.76 1.85 7.20
N GLN A 81 25.86 2.93 7.96
CA GLN A 81 26.37 4.21 7.50
C GLN A 81 27.89 4.25 7.71
N VAL A 82 28.65 4.37 6.63
CA VAL A 82 30.12 4.28 6.69
C VAL A 82 30.75 5.60 7.14
N THR A 83 30.14 6.74 6.81
CA THR A 83 30.73 8.07 7.03
C THR A 83 30.76 8.54 8.49
N GLY A 84 30.08 7.86 9.42
CA GLY A 84 30.03 8.25 10.83
C GLY A 84 28.61 8.43 11.35
N ARG A 85 28.46 8.89 12.60
CA ARG A 85 27.15 9.31 13.13
C ARG A 85 26.80 10.75 12.68
N PRO A 86 25.51 11.12 12.57
CA PRO A 86 25.12 12.50 12.31
C PRO A 86 25.82 13.47 13.27
N GLY A 87 26.41 14.55 12.74
CA GLY A 87 27.22 15.53 13.51
C GLY A 87 28.72 15.24 13.58
N GLU A 88 29.15 13.99 13.38
CA GLU A 88 30.58 13.59 13.38
C GLU A 88 30.97 12.89 12.07
N GLN A 89 30.27 13.21 10.98
CA GLN A 89 30.51 12.59 9.68
C GLN A 89 31.87 13.00 9.10
N ARG A 90 32.57 12.02 8.55
CA ARG A 90 33.82 12.16 7.81
C ARG A 90 33.57 11.75 6.37
N SER A 91 34.31 12.35 5.43
CA SER A 91 34.19 11.99 4.03
C SER A 91 34.62 10.55 3.78
N LEU A 92 33.91 9.86 2.89
CA LEU A 92 34.19 8.47 2.50
C LEU A 92 35.65 8.31 2.04
N GLN A 93 36.17 9.33 1.34
CA GLN A 93 37.55 9.34 0.83
C GLN A 93 38.58 9.50 1.95
N SER A 94 38.29 10.28 3.00
CA SER A 94 39.18 10.39 4.16
C SER A 94 39.29 9.05 4.88
N LEU A 95 38.16 8.37 5.07
CA LEU A 95 38.11 7.04 5.71
C LEU A 95 38.83 5.98 4.88
N ALA A 96 38.67 6.04 3.55
CA ALA A 96 39.37 5.16 2.62
C ALA A 96 40.90 5.31 2.71
N ARG A 97 41.41 6.55 2.73
CA ARG A 97 42.86 6.82 2.85
C ARG A 97 43.44 6.31 4.16
N GLU A 98 42.75 6.56 5.27
CA GLU A 98 43.17 6.10 6.60
C GLU A 98 43.28 4.58 6.68
N HIS A 99 42.41 3.86 5.97
CA HIS A 99 42.40 2.40 5.93
C HIS A 99 43.23 1.79 4.79
N GLY A 100 44.07 2.60 4.13
CA GLY A 100 45.00 2.17 3.09
C GLY A 100 44.33 1.77 1.77
N ILE A 101 43.12 2.27 1.49
CA ILE A 101 42.35 1.94 0.29
C ILE A 101 42.69 2.94 -0.82
N ARG A 102 43.19 2.44 -1.95
CA ARG A 102 43.45 3.26 -3.15
C ARG A 102 42.15 3.58 -3.87
N THR A 103 41.93 4.86 -4.14
CA THR A 103 40.83 5.39 -4.94
C THR A 103 41.33 5.73 -6.35
N THR A 104 40.56 5.35 -7.37
CA THR A 104 40.81 5.60 -8.78
C THR A 104 40.03 6.83 -9.25
N ASP A 105 38.70 6.80 -9.12
CA ASP A 105 37.78 7.83 -9.61
C ASP A 105 36.80 8.27 -8.51
N ARG A 106 36.64 9.59 -8.36
CA ARG A 106 35.96 10.21 -7.20
C ARG A 106 34.49 10.55 -7.48
N PHE A 107 34.05 10.32 -8.72
CA PHE A 107 32.70 10.65 -9.19
C PHE A 107 31.98 9.45 -9.81
N ASP A 108 32.54 8.23 -9.68
CA ASP A 108 31.89 7.00 -10.12
C ASP A 108 31.07 6.41 -8.96
N PRO A 109 29.72 6.37 -9.05
CA PRO A 109 28.87 5.76 -8.04
C PRO A 109 29.20 4.30 -7.72
N TYR A 110 29.73 3.55 -8.70
CA TYR A 110 30.17 2.18 -8.47
C TYR A 110 31.48 2.10 -7.67
N GLU A 111 32.32 3.13 -7.73
CA GLU A 111 33.50 3.22 -6.89
C GLU A 111 33.13 3.59 -5.46
N GLU A 112 32.19 4.52 -5.25
CA GLU A 112 31.71 4.90 -3.92
C GLU A 112 30.98 3.74 -3.23
N ALA A 113 30.08 3.05 -3.92
CA ALA A 113 29.47 1.81 -3.44
C ALA A 113 30.55 0.77 -3.06
N LYS A 114 31.58 0.60 -3.88
CA LYS A 114 32.68 -0.33 -3.58
C LYS A 114 33.48 0.08 -2.33
N LEU A 115 33.75 1.38 -2.17
CA LEU A 115 34.44 1.92 -0.99
C LEU A 115 33.63 1.69 0.28
N ALA A 116 32.32 1.95 0.24
CA ALA A 116 31.41 1.70 1.35
C ALA A 116 31.44 0.22 1.77
N ALA A 117 31.33 -0.70 0.81
CA ALA A 117 31.42 -2.14 1.09
C ALA A 117 32.77 -2.54 1.70
N LEU A 118 33.87 -1.98 1.19
CA LEU A 118 35.22 -2.32 1.64
C LEU A 118 35.51 -1.79 3.05
N LEU A 119 35.06 -0.58 3.36
CA LEU A 119 35.16 0.02 4.69
C LEU A 119 34.33 -0.77 5.71
N ALA A 120 33.08 -1.10 5.38
CA ALA A 120 32.24 -1.97 6.21
C ALA A 120 32.88 -3.36 6.42
N SER A 121 33.57 -3.91 5.41
CA SER A 121 34.32 -5.18 5.54
C SER A 121 35.46 -5.12 6.55
N LYS A 122 36.01 -3.93 6.80
CA LYS A 122 37.05 -3.66 7.80
C LYS A 122 36.46 -3.29 9.18
N GLY A 123 35.13 -3.33 9.31
CA GLY A 123 34.40 -2.95 10.52
C GLY A 123 34.27 -1.45 10.72
N VAL A 124 34.43 -0.65 9.65
CA VAL A 124 34.27 0.80 9.70
C VAL A 124 32.82 1.16 9.37
N GLY A 125 32.21 1.99 10.22
CA GLY A 125 30.84 2.47 10.05
C GLY A 125 29.96 2.19 11.27
N TYR A 126 28.75 2.70 11.21
CA TYR A 126 27.75 2.62 12.26
C TYR A 126 26.51 1.91 11.74
N GLU A 127 26.08 0.86 12.43
CA GLU A 127 24.79 0.21 12.25
C GLU A 127 23.66 1.20 12.59
N VAL A 128 22.69 1.29 11.69
CA VAL A 128 21.56 2.21 11.76
C VAL A 128 20.41 1.51 12.46
N LEU A 129 20.15 1.90 13.71
CA LEU A 129 19.10 1.35 14.55
C LEU A 129 17.85 2.21 14.44
N ALA A 130 16.85 1.77 13.69
CA ALA A 130 15.56 2.47 13.58
C ALA A 130 14.46 1.90 14.48
N PHE A 131 14.69 0.72 15.06
CA PHE A 131 13.74 0.05 15.94
C PHE A 131 14.29 -0.01 17.36
N GLU A 132 13.41 0.04 18.33
CA GLU A 132 13.74 -0.25 19.73
C GLU A 132 13.83 -1.77 19.92
N ASP A 133 14.48 -2.21 21.00
CA ASP A 133 14.43 -3.61 21.48
C ASP A 133 13.08 -3.87 22.16
N GLU A 134 12.02 -3.42 21.51
CA GLU A 134 10.66 -3.44 21.98
C GLU A 134 9.72 -3.78 20.82
N VAL A 135 8.78 -4.66 21.10
CA VAL A 135 7.84 -5.17 20.13
C VAL A 135 6.43 -5.14 20.70
N VAL A 136 5.52 -4.50 19.96
CA VAL A 136 4.09 -4.51 20.27
C VAL A 136 3.43 -5.70 19.59
N VAL A 137 2.89 -6.62 20.39
CA VAL A 137 2.06 -7.74 19.92
C VAL A 137 0.60 -7.42 20.19
N LYS A 138 -0.16 -7.20 19.12
CA LYS A 138 -1.58 -6.87 19.17
C LYS A 138 -2.43 -8.07 18.76
N VAL A 139 -3.28 -8.52 19.68
CA VAL A 139 -4.25 -9.59 19.48
C VAL A 139 -5.64 -8.97 19.36
N THR A 140 -6.24 -9.07 18.19
CA THR A 140 -7.56 -8.50 17.89
C THR A 140 -8.43 -9.51 17.17
N ARG A 141 -9.72 -9.21 17.00
CA ARG A 141 -10.59 -9.93 16.05
C ARG A 141 -10.07 -9.79 14.61
N GLY A 142 -10.19 -10.84 13.81
CA GLY A 142 -9.69 -10.87 12.43
C GLY A 142 -10.65 -10.34 11.35
N ARG A 143 -11.95 -10.17 11.67
CA ARG A 143 -12.97 -9.67 10.72
C ARG A 143 -13.87 -8.61 11.36
N SER A 144 -14.20 -7.57 10.59
CA SER A 144 -15.24 -6.58 10.92
C SER A 144 -16.62 -7.07 10.49
N HIS A 145 -17.65 -6.81 11.29
CA HIS A 145 -19.03 -7.20 10.95
C HIS A 145 -19.71 -6.16 10.04
N GLY A 146 -20.61 -6.64 9.18
CA GLY A 146 -21.67 -5.82 8.55
C GLY A 146 -22.91 -5.63 9.44
N LYS A 147 -23.96 -5.00 8.91
CA LYS A 147 -25.19 -4.66 9.65
C LYS A 147 -26.09 -5.90 9.94
N GLY A 148 -26.12 -6.34 11.20
CA GLY A 148 -27.27 -6.97 11.90
C GLY A 148 -27.61 -8.46 11.65
N GLY A 149 -27.82 -9.23 12.74
CA GLY A 149 -28.49 -10.55 12.71
C GLY A 149 -28.41 -11.34 14.04
N TRP A 150 -29.35 -12.27 14.28
CA TRP A 150 -29.42 -13.12 15.49
C TRP A 150 -28.20 -14.07 15.67
N SER A 151 -27.40 -14.28 14.62
CA SER A 151 -26.15 -15.03 14.67
C SER A 151 -24.94 -14.18 15.12
N GLN A 152 -25.10 -12.86 15.24
CA GLN A 152 -24.02 -11.92 15.44
C GLN A 152 -23.50 -11.90 16.90
N ASP A 153 -24.40 -12.01 17.89
CA ASP A 153 -24.00 -12.05 19.31
C ASP A 153 -23.30 -13.35 19.68
N ARG A 154 -23.78 -14.49 19.16
CA ARG A 154 -23.10 -15.78 19.33
C ARG A 154 -21.70 -15.77 18.74
N TYR A 155 -21.55 -15.20 17.54
CA TYR A 155 -20.24 -15.06 16.92
C TYR A 155 -19.34 -14.08 17.70
N ARG A 156 -19.86 -12.93 18.13
CA ARG A 156 -19.11 -11.95 18.96
C ARG A 156 -18.59 -12.60 20.25
N LYS A 157 -19.43 -13.36 20.96
CA LYS A 157 -19.05 -14.11 22.16
C LYS A 157 -17.97 -15.17 21.86
N ARG A 158 -18.11 -15.92 20.77
CA ARG A 158 -17.09 -16.88 20.33
C ARG A 158 -15.75 -16.19 20.05
N VAL A 159 -15.75 -15.08 19.32
CA VAL A 159 -14.53 -14.34 18.98
C VAL A 159 -13.84 -13.77 20.22
N HIS A 160 -14.59 -13.14 21.15
CA HIS A 160 -13.99 -12.61 22.38
C HIS A 160 -13.35 -13.71 23.24
N ASN A 161 -13.97 -14.90 23.30
CA ASN A 161 -13.34 -16.06 23.96
C ASN A 161 -12.05 -16.48 23.25
N LEU A 162 -12.05 -16.58 21.92
CA LEU A 162 -10.85 -16.93 21.16
C LEU A 162 -9.72 -15.89 21.32
N VAL A 163 -10.04 -14.59 21.38
CA VAL A 163 -9.08 -13.53 21.65
C VAL A 163 -8.49 -13.71 23.06
N ARG A 164 -9.34 -13.91 24.09
CA ARG A 164 -8.88 -14.16 25.46
C ARG A 164 -7.95 -15.37 25.56
N ASP A 165 -8.33 -16.48 24.93
CA ASP A 165 -7.54 -17.71 24.97
C ASP A 165 -6.19 -17.52 24.27
N LYS A 166 -6.16 -16.76 23.16
CA LYS A 166 -4.92 -16.41 22.46
C LYS A 166 -4.02 -15.47 23.27
N VAL A 167 -4.60 -14.49 23.97
CA VAL A 167 -3.88 -13.58 24.87
C VAL A 167 -3.23 -14.40 25.99
N ARG A 168 -3.97 -15.28 26.66
CA ARG A 168 -3.40 -16.17 27.69
C ARG A 168 -2.27 -17.06 27.16
N GLU A 169 -2.44 -17.64 25.97
CA GLU A 169 -1.40 -18.45 25.35
C GLU A 169 -0.10 -17.66 25.11
N ILE A 170 -0.21 -16.42 24.64
CA ILE A 170 0.94 -15.53 24.41
C ILE A 170 1.59 -15.13 25.74
N GLU A 171 0.77 -14.77 26.73
CA GLU A 171 1.22 -14.42 28.07
C GLU A 171 2.05 -15.55 28.70
N ASP A 172 1.53 -16.77 28.66
CA ASP A 172 2.22 -17.96 29.18
C ASP A 172 3.55 -18.22 28.47
N ARG A 173 3.59 -18.05 27.14
CA ARG A 173 4.82 -18.23 26.36
C ARG A 173 5.88 -17.20 26.75
N LEU A 174 5.49 -15.93 26.90
CA LEU A 174 6.40 -14.86 27.31
C LEU A 174 6.93 -15.09 28.73
N ARG A 175 6.06 -15.48 29.67
CA ARG A 175 6.46 -15.82 31.05
C ARG A 175 7.41 -17.02 31.09
N ARG A 176 7.16 -18.08 30.32
CA ARG A 176 8.04 -19.26 30.25
C ARG A 176 9.40 -18.96 29.63
N ALA A 177 9.45 -18.00 28.70
CA ALA A 177 10.69 -17.55 28.09
C ALA A 177 11.44 -16.50 28.95
N ASP A 178 10.90 -16.14 30.12
CA ASP A 178 11.39 -15.06 31.00
C ASP A 178 11.60 -13.73 30.26
N ILE A 179 10.71 -13.44 29.30
CA ILE A 179 10.72 -12.19 28.55
C ILE A 179 9.82 -11.18 29.26
N PRO A 180 10.33 -10.00 29.68
CA PRO A 180 9.51 -8.96 30.29
C PRO A 180 8.49 -8.39 29.30
N PHE A 181 7.27 -8.16 29.76
CA PHE A 181 6.23 -7.50 28.98
C PHE A 181 5.24 -6.75 29.88
N ASP A 182 4.56 -5.78 29.30
CA ASP A 182 3.34 -5.19 29.82
C ASP A 182 2.15 -5.61 28.96
N LEU A 183 1.00 -5.86 29.58
CA LEU A 183 -0.21 -6.32 28.91
C LEU A 183 -1.34 -5.33 29.19
N GLU A 184 -1.87 -4.72 28.14
CA GLU A 184 -3.08 -3.92 28.17
C GLU A 184 -4.24 -4.68 27.54
N THR A 185 -5.37 -4.74 28.22
CA THR A 185 -6.57 -5.46 27.75
C THR A 185 -7.77 -4.54 27.65
N GLU A 186 -8.53 -4.64 26.57
CA GLU A 186 -9.80 -3.93 26.39
C GLU A 186 -10.95 -4.94 26.46
N GLU A 187 -11.81 -4.80 27.48
CA GLU A 187 -13.00 -5.62 27.66
C GLU A 187 -14.25 -4.95 27.06
N LYS A 188 -15.16 -5.76 26.50
CA LYS A 188 -16.48 -5.34 26.01
C LYS A 188 -17.55 -6.33 26.46
N ASP A 189 -18.82 -6.04 26.16
CA ASP A 189 -20.04 -6.75 26.61
C ASP A 189 -19.99 -8.30 26.67
N TYR A 190 -19.13 -8.97 25.89
CA TYR A 190 -19.04 -10.44 25.82
C TYR A 190 -17.63 -11.00 26.08
N GLY A 191 -16.70 -10.20 26.61
CA GLY A 191 -15.33 -10.63 26.96
C GLY A 191 -14.23 -9.76 26.35
N LEU A 192 -13.03 -10.32 26.25
CA LEU A 192 -11.82 -9.61 25.83
C LEU A 192 -11.88 -9.28 24.33
N ALA A 193 -11.95 -8.00 23.99
CA ALA A 193 -12.03 -7.53 22.62
C ALA A 193 -10.64 -7.38 21.98
N LYS A 194 -9.66 -7.00 22.79
CA LYS A 194 -8.28 -6.74 22.37
C LYS A 194 -7.31 -7.02 23.54
N GLY A 195 -6.17 -7.62 23.21
CA GLY A 195 -4.99 -7.63 24.08
C GLY A 195 -3.80 -7.02 23.34
N GLU A 196 -3.06 -6.16 24.01
CA GLU A 196 -1.86 -5.52 23.48
C GLU A 196 -0.72 -5.79 24.45
N PHE A 197 0.29 -6.52 23.99
CA PHE A 197 1.52 -6.76 24.73
C PHE A 197 2.57 -5.79 24.25
N ARG A 198 3.19 -5.08 25.18
CA ARG A 198 4.42 -4.32 24.97
C ARG A 198 5.56 -5.18 25.49
N VAL A 199 6.27 -5.84 24.58
CA VAL A 199 7.27 -6.87 24.89
C VAL A 199 8.67 -6.26 24.78
N TYR A 200 9.44 -6.33 25.86
CA TYR A 200 10.79 -5.79 25.96
C TYR A 200 11.82 -6.82 25.46
N ALA A 201 11.76 -7.11 24.16
CA ALA A 201 12.69 -8.01 23.49
C ALA A 201 12.84 -7.61 22.02
N SER A 202 13.95 -8.02 21.41
CA SER A 202 14.16 -7.82 19.98
C SER A 202 13.15 -8.63 19.15
N ARG A 203 12.93 -8.19 17.91
CA ARG A 203 12.06 -8.91 16.97
C ARG A 203 12.54 -10.34 16.72
N GLU A 204 13.85 -10.56 16.76
CA GLU A 204 14.51 -11.85 16.52
C GLU A 204 14.22 -12.84 17.65
N GLU A 205 14.39 -12.41 18.90
CA GLU A 205 14.09 -13.21 20.08
C GLU A 205 12.60 -13.61 20.10
N LEU A 206 11.73 -12.71 19.65
CA LEU A 206 10.28 -12.97 19.62
C LEU A 206 9.83 -13.86 18.44
N ALA A 207 10.55 -13.87 17.32
CA ALA A 207 10.14 -14.54 16.08
C ALA A 207 9.99 -16.06 16.24
N GLY A 208 10.77 -16.68 17.13
CA GLY A 208 10.67 -18.10 17.48
C GLY A 208 9.51 -18.41 18.43
N LEU A 209 9.08 -17.45 19.24
CA LEU A 209 8.12 -17.64 20.32
C LEU A 209 6.68 -17.34 19.91
N ILE A 210 6.47 -16.25 19.17
CA ILE A 210 5.15 -15.77 18.75
C ILE A 210 5.16 -15.57 17.23
N ARG A 211 4.27 -16.30 16.54
CA ARG A 211 4.09 -16.17 15.09
C ARG A 211 2.96 -15.20 14.76
N PRO A 212 3.15 -14.31 13.76
CA PRO A 212 2.06 -13.46 13.29
C PRO A 212 0.99 -14.33 12.61
N MET A 213 -0.28 -13.99 12.82
CA MET A 213 -1.42 -14.73 12.27
C MET A 213 -2.38 -13.76 11.62
N ARG A 214 -2.62 -13.93 10.32
CA ARG A 214 -3.56 -13.13 9.52
C ARG A 214 -4.60 -14.04 8.87
N GLY A 215 -5.86 -13.63 8.92
CA GLY A 215 -6.99 -14.41 8.41
C GLY A 215 -7.50 -15.42 9.46
N GLY A 216 -8.81 -15.41 9.70
CA GLY A 216 -9.48 -16.20 10.73
C GLY A 216 -10.35 -15.34 11.65
N ASP A 217 -10.81 -15.92 12.75
CA ASP A 217 -11.63 -15.23 13.77
C ASP A 217 -10.79 -14.27 14.65
N VAL A 218 -9.50 -14.60 14.85
CA VAL A 218 -8.51 -13.83 15.63
C VAL A 218 -7.33 -13.47 14.73
N GLU A 219 -6.75 -12.30 14.95
CA GLU A 219 -5.58 -11.78 14.26
C GLU A 219 -4.49 -11.43 15.29
N VAL A 220 -3.26 -11.87 15.03
CA VAL A 220 -2.09 -11.53 15.84
C VAL A 220 -1.13 -10.73 14.97
N ARG A 221 -0.98 -9.45 15.29
CA ARG A 221 -0.07 -8.53 14.61
C ARG A 221 1.11 -8.23 15.52
N ILE A 222 2.30 -8.19 14.94
CA ILE A 222 3.53 -7.93 15.67
C ILE A 222 4.23 -6.77 14.98
N TYR A 223 4.50 -5.71 15.74
CA TYR A 223 5.09 -4.47 15.27
C TYR A 223 6.33 -4.15 16.09
N PRO A 224 7.52 -4.03 15.50
CA PRO A 224 8.64 -3.43 16.22
C PRO A 224 8.30 -1.97 16.53
N VAL A 225 8.65 -1.49 17.72
CA VAL A 225 8.49 -0.08 18.09
C VAL A 225 9.57 0.71 17.36
N GLU A 226 9.15 1.75 16.65
CA GLU A 226 10.08 2.62 15.93
C GLU A 226 10.64 3.66 16.89
N ARG A 227 11.95 3.88 16.83
CA ARG A 227 12.57 5.00 17.56
C ARG A 227 12.07 6.32 16.97
N ALA A 228 11.91 7.32 17.84
CA ALA A 228 11.64 8.70 17.43
C ALA A 228 12.80 9.24 16.56
N GLU A 229 14.04 8.95 16.97
CA GLU A 229 15.27 9.29 16.27
C GLU A 229 16.10 8.05 15.92
N LEU A 230 16.86 8.10 14.83
CA LEU A 230 17.71 6.97 14.41
C LEU A 230 18.91 6.84 15.34
N GLY A 231 19.12 5.64 15.90
CA GLY A 231 20.33 5.30 16.64
C GLY A 231 21.47 4.89 15.71
N PHE A 232 22.70 5.13 16.13
CA PHE A 232 23.91 4.75 15.39
C PHE A 232 24.87 3.98 16.31
N ALA A 233 25.06 2.68 16.05
CA ALA A 233 25.93 1.81 16.85
C ALA A 233 27.19 1.39 16.06
N PRO A 234 28.41 1.55 16.58
CA PRO A 234 29.63 1.18 15.84
C PRO A 234 29.68 -0.31 15.44
N LEU A 235 30.09 -0.61 14.20
CA LEU A 235 30.21 -1.99 13.68
C LEU A 235 31.23 -2.85 14.42
N LYS A 236 32.32 -2.26 14.92
CA LYS A 236 33.24 -2.91 15.87
C LYS A 236 32.58 -3.02 17.24
N GLY A 237 31.61 -3.93 17.33
CA GLY A 237 30.79 -4.16 18.52
C GLY A 237 31.54 -4.63 19.77
N GLU A 238 32.81 -5.05 19.64
CA GLU A 238 33.61 -5.37 20.82
C GLU A 238 34.23 -4.14 21.51
N GLU A 239 34.33 -2.99 20.84
CA GLU A 239 34.90 -1.78 21.46
C GLU A 239 33.80 -0.91 22.10
N ALA A 240 32.59 -0.85 21.51
CA ALA A 240 31.49 -0.04 22.05
C ALA A 240 30.82 -0.63 23.31
N ILE A 241 30.75 -1.96 23.46
CA ILE A 241 30.35 -2.58 24.75
C ILE A 241 31.48 -2.44 25.79
N ARG A 242 32.75 -2.44 25.33
CA ARG A 242 33.93 -2.26 26.20
C ARG A 242 34.09 -0.83 26.72
N GLU A 243 33.57 0.19 26.03
CA GLU A 243 33.68 1.60 26.43
C GLU A 243 32.48 2.11 27.25
N ARG A 244 31.37 1.37 27.32
CA ARG A 244 30.26 1.73 28.21
C ARG A 244 30.66 1.41 29.65
N LYS A 245 30.77 2.45 30.47
CA LYS A 245 31.08 2.32 31.90
C LYS A 245 30.08 1.36 32.56
N SER A 246 30.59 0.42 33.33
CA SER A 246 29.75 -0.44 34.16
C SER A 246 29.21 0.36 35.33
N ILE A 247 27.89 0.32 35.54
CA ILE A 247 27.21 1.15 36.54
C ILE A 247 26.34 0.30 37.48
N ILE A 248 26.12 0.83 38.68
CA ILE A 248 25.13 0.38 39.65
C ILE A 248 23.99 1.38 39.60
N VAL A 249 22.77 0.90 39.38
CA VAL A 249 21.59 1.73 39.23
C VAL A 249 20.66 1.53 40.41
N GLY A 250 20.25 2.60 41.05
CA GLY A 250 19.19 2.60 42.06
C GLY A 250 17.89 3.13 41.46
N ILE A 251 16.79 2.46 41.79
CA ILE A 251 15.47 2.78 41.25
C ILE A 251 14.48 2.89 42.41
N ASP A 252 13.85 4.06 42.50
CA ASP A 252 12.70 4.31 43.37
C ASP A 252 11.41 4.25 42.52
N PRO A 253 10.57 3.22 42.68
CA PRO A 253 9.35 3.06 41.88
C PRO A 253 8.15 3.77 42.51
N GLY A 254 7.33 4.41 41.68
CA GLY A 254 6.10 5.09 42.11
C GLY A 254 5.40 5.78 40.95
N ILE A 255 4.55 6.77 41.26
CA ILE A 255 3.99 7.68 40.24
C ILE A 255 5.13 8.49 39.61
N THR A 256 6.11 8.89 40.41
CA THR A 256 7.39 9.41 39.94
C THR A 256 8.40 8.30 40.10
N VAL A 257 9.17 8.01 39.06
CA VAL A 257 10.27 7.05 39.10
C VAL A 257 11.56 7.82 39.31
N GLY A 258 12.28 7.54 40.40
CA GLY A 258 13.63 8.05 40.65
C GLY A 258 14.68 7.09 40.11
N ILE A 259 15.70 7.62 39.44
CA ILE A 259 16.83 6.84 38.90
C ILE A 259 18.14 7.49 39.35
N ALA A 260 19.04 6.69 39.92
CA ALA A 260 20.40 7.08 40.23
C ALA A 260 21.39 6.09 39.63
N ALA A 261 22.44 6.58 38.97
CA ALA A 261 23.50 5.74 38.41
C ALA A 261 24.85 6.10 39.04
N ILE A 262 25.59 5.09 39.49
CA ILE A 262 26.90 5.21 40.13
C ILE A 262 27.89 4.29 39.41
N ASP A 263 29.14 4.73 39.21
CA ASP A 263 30.21 3.88 38.68
C ASP A 263 30.69 2.84 39.72
N LEU A 264 31.51 1.88 39.28
CA LEU A 264 32.10 0.86 40.17
C LEU A 264 33.16 1.41 41.14
N ASN A 265 33.43 2.71 41.13
CA ASN A 265 34.32 3.40 42.06
C ASN A 265 33.53 4.23 43.09
N GLY A 266 32.20 4.28 42.99
CA GLY A 266 31.34 5.04 43.91
C GLY A 266 31.06 6.47 43.47
N ARG A 267 31.44 6.88 42.25
CA ARG A 267 31.15 8.20 41.70
C ARG A 267 29.77 8.23 41.07
N ILE A 268 28.99 9.26 41.38
CA ILE A 268 27.68 9.47 40.77
C ILE A 268 27.87 9.87 39.31
N VAL A 269 27.17 9.15 38.43
CA VAL A 269 27.17 9.36 36.98
C VAL A 269 25.93 10.13 36.54
N ALA A 270 24.76 9.82 37.12
CA ALA A 270 23.50 10.49 36.80
C ALA A 270 22.50 10.41 37.95
N LEU A 271 21.63 11.42 38.04
CA LEU A 271 20.45 11.49 38.89
C LEU A 271 19.30 12.05 38.06
N HIS A 272 18.15 11.38 38.10
CA HIS A 272 16.98 11.76 37.33
C HIS A 272 15.69 11.29 37.98
N SER A 273 14.61 11.99 37.71
CA SER A 273 13.27 11.65 38.18
C SER A 273 12.24 12.10 37.17
N GLU A 274 11.27 11.22 36.88
CA GLU A 274 10.22 11.52 35.90
C GLU A 274 8.88 10.90 36.31
N ARG A 275 7.78 11.61 36.04
CA ARG A 275 6.42 11.13 36.32
C ARG A 275 5.93 10.18 35.24
N ASN A 276 5.32 9.08 35.67
CA ASN A 276 4.75 8.03 34.82
C ASN A 276 5.76 7.42 33.84
N MET A 277 7.03 7.33 34.22
CA MET A 277 8.09 6.77 33.39
C MET A 277 7.87 5.25 33.18
N PRO A 278 7.61 4.78 31.95
CA PRO A 278 7.43 3.37 31.67
C PRO A 278 8.76 2.60 31.75
N VAL A 279 8.70 1.27 31.95
CA VAL A 279 9.89 0.40 32.07
C VAL A 279 10.85 0.56 30.89
N GLY A 280 10.31 0.65 29.66
CA GLY A 280 11.12 0.85 28.45
C GLY A 280 11.88 2.18 28.41
N GLU A 281 11.32 3.25 28.99
CA GLU A 281 11.98 4.55 29.06
C GLU A 281 13.10 4.55 30.11
N VAL A 282 12.88 3.92 31.26
CA VAL A 282 13.95 3.67 32.24
C VAL A 282 15.08 2.86 31.61
N PHE A 283 14.75 1.83 30.82
CA PHE A 283 15.74 1.03 30.11
C PHE A 283 16.54 1.87 29.11
N ARG A 284 15.89 2.75 28.33
CA ARG A 284 16.58 3.68 27.42
C ARG A 284 17.54 4.60 28.16
N PHE A 285 17.04 5.30 29.17
CA PHE A 285 17.82 6.24 29.98
C PHE A 285 19.07 5.58 30.60
N VAL A 286 18.90 4.43 31.23
CA VAL A 286 20.00 3.68 31.85
C VAL A 286 21.01 3.19 30.79
N SER A 287 20.53 2.71 29.64
CA SER A 287 21.39 2.22 28.55
C SER A 287 22.27 3.31 27.92
N GLU A 288 21.81 4.55 27.92
CA GLU A 288 22.55 5.72 27.44
C GLU A 288 23.69 6.10 28.40
N ILE A 289 23.46 5.97 29.71
CA ILE A 289 24.46 6.27 30.74
C ILE A 289 25.56 5.21 30.79
N GLY A 290 25.19 3.93 30.72
CA GLY A 290 26.16 2.85 30.86
C GLY A 290 25.55 1.45 30.84
N HIS A 291 26.35 0.45 31.18
CA HIS A 291 25.87 -0.92 31.32
C HIS A 291 25.56 -1.24 32.79
N PRO A 292 24.29 -1.40 33.18
CA PRO A 292 23.94 -1.70 34.57
C PRO A 292 24.32 -3.15 34.90
N VAL A 293 25.27 -3.31 35.82
CA VAL A 293 25.64 -4.63 36.36
C VAL A 293 24.78 -4.98 37.58
N ILE A 294 24.29 -3.97 38.28
CA ILE A 294 23.44 -4.10 39.47
C ILE A 294 22.28 -3.12 39.36
N VAL A 295 21.10 -3.60 39.71
CA VAL A 295 19.91 -2.78 39.91
C VAL A 295 19.50 -2.89 41.38
N ALA A 296 19.35 -1.76 42.07
CA ALA A 296 19.11 -1.68 43.51
C ALA A 296 17.79 -0.97 43.79
N THR A 297 17.15 -1.35 44.89
CA THR A 297 15.97 -0.66 45.44
C THR A 297 16.17 -0.48 46.95
N ASP A 298 15.46 0.48 47.51
CA ASP A 298 15.51 0.83 48.93
C ASP A 298 14.51 0.05 49.78
N VAL A 299 13.55 -0.64 49.17
CA VAL A 299 12.50 -1.41 49.85
C VAL A 299 12.69 -2.92 49.75
N SER A 300 12.16 -3.65 50.73
CA SER A 300 12.15 -5.12 50.77
C SER A 300 10.73 -5.64 51.08
N PRO A 301 10.17 -6.57 50.29
CA PRO A 301 10.73 -7.18 49.07
C PRO A 301 10.81 -6.19 47.90
N ALA A 302 11.57 -6.54 46.86
CA ALA A 302 11.75 -5.68 45.69
C ALA A 302 10.41 -5.44 44.96
N PRO A 303 10.13 -4.20 44.52
CA PRO A 303 8.93 -3.92 43.74
C PRO A 303 9.04 -4.54 42.35
N GLY A 304 7.92 -5.06 41.82
CA GLY A 304 7.90 -5.76 40.52
C GLY A 304 8.42 -4.90 39.35
N PHE A 305 8.29 -3.58 39.43
CA PHE A 305 8.88 -2.63 38.47
C PHE A 305 10.42 -2.75 38.42
N VAL A 306 11.07 -2.78 39.57
CA VAL A 306 12.53 -2.91 39.69
C VAL A 306 12.99 -4.31 39.26
N GLU A 307 12.23 -5.34 39.62
CA GLU A 307 12.52 -6.71 39.18
C GLU A 307 12.49 -6.85 37.64
N LYS A 308 11.49 -6.25 36.98
CA LYS A 308 11.40 -6.22 35.51
C LYS A 308 12.61 -5.54 34.89
N ILE A 309 13.07 -4.42 35.45
CA ILE A 309 14.23 -3.69 34.94
C ILE A 309 15.51 -4.50 35.12
N ALA A 310 15.73 -5.08 36.31
CA ALA A 310 16.87 -5.95 36.58
C ALA A 310 16.94 -7.13 35.59
N ARG A 311 15.80 -7.78 35.31
CA ARG A 311 15.71 -8.87 34.32
C ARG A 311 15.98 -8.38 32.89
N SER A 312 15.41 -7.25 32.51
CA SER A 312 15.61 -6.66 31.17
C SER A 312 17.10 -6.43 30.88
N PHE A 313 17.85 -5.96 31.88
CA PHE A 313 19.29 -5.75 31.76
C PHE A 313 20.15 -6.97 32.04
N LYS A 314 19.57 -8.10 32.50
CA LYS A 314 20.30 -9.24 33.05
C LYS A 314 21.27 -8.83 34.17
N ALA A 315 20.88 -7.81 34.94
CA ALA A 315 21.65 -7.25 36.03
C ALA A 315 21.32 -7.97 37.34
N GLN A 316 22.28 -7.98 38.27
CA GLN A 316 22.03 -8.53 39.60
C GLN A 316 21.10 -7.58 40.38
N LEU A 317 19.97 -8.10 40.88
CA LEU A 317 19.06 -7.35 41.73
C LEU A 317 19.61 -7.28 43.17
N PHE A 318 19.81 -6.07 43.69
CA PHE A 318 20.17 -5.82 45.07
C PHE A 318 18.94 -5.35 45.85
N VAL A 319 18.62 -6.10 46.92
CA VAL A 319 17.53 -5.80 47.84
C VAL A 319 18.10 -5.72 49.26
N PRO A 320 17.80 -4.66 50.04
CA PRO A 320 18.24 -4.57 51.41
C PRO A 320 17.52 -5.63 52.27
N ARG A 321 18.09 -5.96 53.43
CA ARG A 321 17.48 -6.93 54.36
C ARG A 321 16.11 -6.46 54.85
N GLU A 322 15.99 -5.17 55.11
CA GLU A 322 14.78 -4.47 55.51
C GLU A 322 14.71 -3.15 54.74
N SER A 323 13.51 -2.59 54.57
CA SER A 323 13.32 -1.32 53.89
C SER A 323 14.09 -0.19 54.59
N LEU A 324 14.79 0.62 53.80
CA LEU A 324 15.60 1.75 54.24
C LEU A 324 14.74 2.82 54.92
N ARG A 325 15.13 3.22 56.14
CA ARG A 325 14.47 4.34 56.85
C ARG A 325 14.88 5.68 56.26
N ILE A 326 13.99 6.67 56.34
CA ILE A 326 14.26 8.04 55.85
C ILE A 326 15.53 8.63 56.50
N GLU A 327 15.73 8.40 57.80
CA GLU A 327 16.93 8.82 58.52
C GLU A 327 18.21 8.23 57.92
N GLU A 328 18.20 6.91 57.65
CA GLU A 328 19.33 6.18 57.07
C GLU A 328 19.66 6.68 55.64
N LYS A 329 18.63 7.00 54.84
CA LYS A 329 18.81 7.59 53.49
C LYS A 329 19.47 8.97 53.57
N ASN A 330 19.00 9.82 54.50
CA ASN A 330 19.53 11.17 54.71
C ASN A 330 20.96 11.16 55.27
N GLU A 331 21.32 10.16 56.07
CA GLU A 331 22.68 10.00 56.60
C GLU A 331 23.65 9.61 55.49
N LEU A 332 23.30 8.61 54.66
CA LEU A 332 24.10 8.17 53.51
C LEU A 332 24.43 9.32 52.53
N LEU A 333 23.49 10.24 52.33
CA LEU A 333 23.68 11.39 51.44
C LEU A 333 24.50 12.51 52.06
N ARG A 334 24.38 12.71 53.38
CA ARG A 334 25.22 13.64 54.12
C ARG A 334 26.69 13.23 54.06
N ASP A 335 26.96 11.93 54.20
CA ASP A 335 28.33 11.39 54.09
C ASP A 335 28.94 11.59 52.68
N LEU A 336 28.09 11.66 51.66
CA LEU A 336 28.49 11.94 50.29
C LEU A 336 28.69 13.43 49.99
N GLY A 337 28.09 14.33 50.79
CA GLY A 337 28.14 15.77 50.58
C GLY A 337 27.34 16.25 49.36
N ILE A 338 26.24 15.58 49.03
CA ILE A 338 25.48 15.80 47.78
C ILE A 338 24.07 16.29 48.09
N THR A 339 23.65 17.33 47.35
CA THR A 339 22.28 17.82 47.34
C THR A 339 21.51 17.20 46.19
N VAL A 340 20.31 16.70 46.46
CA VAL A 340 19.38 16.12 45.48
C VAL A 340 18.17 17.04 45.29
N ASP A 341 17.58 17.02 44.11
CA ASP A 341 16.49 17.95 43.77
C ASP A 341 15.14 17.51 44.35
N ASP A 342 14.94 16.20 44.54
CA ASP A 342 13.71 15.65 45.11
C ASP A 342 13.92 14.37 45.96
N ASP A 343 12.87 13.98 46.68
CA ASP A 343 12.84 12.80 47.54
C ASP A 343 12.99 11.47 46.76
N HIS A 344 12.64 11.43 45.47
CA HIS A 344 12.73 10.20 44.65
C HIS A 344 14.17 9.95 44.19
N GLN A 345 14.88 11.00 43.77
CA GLN A 345 16.31 10.97 43.50
C GLN A 345 17.09 10.62 44.77
N ARG A 346 16.67 11.16 45.92
CA ARG A 346 17.22 10.81 47.24
C ARG A 346 17.17 9.31 47.48
N ASP A 347 15.98 8.73 47.30
CA ASP A 347 15.69 7.35 47.63
C ASP A 347 16.37 6.39 46.64
N ALA A 348 16.35 6.73 45.36
CA ALA A 348 17.09 6.01 44.31
C ALA A 348 18.61 6.04 44.55
N LEU A 349 19.17 7.20 44.92
CA LEU A 349 20.60 7.33 45.19
C LEU A 349 21.01 6.56 46.43
N ALA A 350 20.21 6.61 47.50
CA ALA A 350 20.45 5.83 48.71
C ALA A 350 20.46 4.32 48.41
N ALA A 351 19.55 3.84 47.56
CA ALA A 351 19.53 2.43 47.12
C ALA A 351 20.82 2.05 46.36
N ALA A 352 21.20 2.84 45.35
CA ALA A 352 22.41 2.60 44.56
C ALA A 352 23.67 2.61 45.42
N TYR A 353 23.78 3.58 46.31
CA TYR A 353 24.97 3.76 47.14
C TYR A 353 25.07 2.69 48.24
N LYS A 354 23.96 2.27 48.83
CA LYS A 354 23.94 1.14 49.77
C LYS A 354 24.39 -0.17 49.10
N ALA A 355 24.00 -0.39 47.84
CA ALA A 355 24.50 -1.51 47.05
C ALA A 355 26.03 -1.40 46.83
N TYR A 356 26.53 -0.23 46.47
CA TYR A 356 27.97 0.04 46.34
C TYR A 356 28.74 -0.23 47.65
N LEU A 357 28.29 0.30 48.78
CA LEU A 357 28.94 0.11 50.09
C LEU A 357 29.05 -1.36 50.47
N ARG A 358 28.04 -2.17 50.14
CA ARG A 358 28.07 -3.62 50.37
C ARG A 358 29.13 -4.33 49.53
N LEU A 359 29.43 -3.82 48.35
CA LEU A 359 30.38 -4.39 47.39
C LEU A 359 31.79 -3.82 47.50
N LYS A 360 31.94 -2.61 48.06
CA LYS A 360 33.19 -1.89 48.20
C LYS A 360 34.36 -2.77 48.68
N PRO A 361 34.23 -3.59 49.75
CA PRO A 361 35.34 -4.45 50.19
C PRO A 361 35.79 -5.48 49.13
N LYS A 362 34.85 -6.02 48.36
CA LYS A 362 35.16 -6.96 47.27
C LYS A 362 35.82 -6.24 46.09
N LEU A 363 35.32 -5.07 45.71
CA LEU A 363 35.85 -4.28 44.61
C LEU A 363 37.29 -3.81 44.90
N GLU A 364 37.56 -3.37 46.13
CA GLU A 364 38.89 -2.98 46.59
C GLU A 364 39.87 -4.17 46.59
N HIS A 365 39.42 -5.35 47.00
CA HIS A 365 40.22 -6.57 46.92
C HIS A 365 40.59 -6.94 45.48
N ILE A 366 39.66 -6.77 44.54
CA ILE A 366 39.91 -6.97 43.10
C ILE A 366 40.94 -5.94 42.60
N ASP A 367 40.79 -4.67 42.96
CA ASP A 367 41.73 -3.61 42.57
C ASP A 367 43.15 -3.83 43.10
N ALA A 368 43.29 -4.33 44.33
CA ALA A 368 44.59 -4.67 44.89
C ALA A 368 45.26 -5.78 44.07
N ARG A 369 44.52 -6.85 43.76
CA ARG A 369 45.03 -8.00 43.00
C ARG A 369 45.33 -7.67 41.54
N LEU A 370 44.58 -6.75 40.93
CA LEU A 370 44.86 -6.26 39.58
C LEU A 370 46.06 -5.32 39.52
N ARG A 371 46.31 -4.55 40.58
CA ARG A 371 47.54 -3.75 40.72
C ARG A 371 48.77 -4.65 40.79
N GLU A 372 48.72 -5.74 41.56
CA GLU A 372 49.78 -6.75 41.62
C GLU A 372 50.04 -7.41 40.25
N ALA A 373 48.99 -7.62 39.45
CA ALA A 373 49.09 -8.22 38.12
C ALA A 373 49.40 -7.22 36.99
N GLY A 374 49.57 -5.92 37.27
CA GLY A 374 49.83 -4.89 36.26
C GLY A 374 48.66 -4.58 35.32
N LEU A 375 47.44 -5.02 35.64
CA LEU A 375 46.24 -4.94 34.79
C LEU A 375 45.27 -3.82 35.19
N THR A 376 45.77 -2.73 35.77
CA THR A 376 44.95 -1.64 36.34
C THR A 376 44.00 -1.00 35.32
N ARG A 377 44.39 -0.94 34.04
CA ARG A 377 43.55 -0.41 32.95
C ARG A 377 42.29 -1.21 32.66
N LYS A 378 42.16 -2.43 33.18
CA LYS A 378 41.00 -3.32 32.96
C LYS A 378 40.23 -3.64 34.24
N SER A 379 40.42 -2.82 35.28
CA SER A 379 39.71 -2.96 36.56
C SER A 379 38.20 -3.04 36.39
N GLU A 380 37.61 -2.18 35.56
CA GLU A 380 36.15 -2.17 35.34
C GLU A 380 35.63 -3.47 34.68
N GLU A 381 36.31 -3.98 33.65
CA GLU A 381 35.91 -5.21 32.93
C GLU A 381 35.97 -6.44 33.87
N VAL A 382 37.01 -6.55 34.69
CA VAL A 382 37.15 -7.66 35.64
C VAL A 382 36.13 -7.54 36.78
N LYS A 383 35.91 -6.34 37.33
CA LYS A 383 34.90 -6.13 38.37
C LYS A 383 33.51 -6.50 37.89
N ALA A 384 33.13 -6.11 36.67
CA ALA A 384 31.84 -6.46 36.07
C ALA A 384 31.65 -7.97 35.95
N LEU A 385 32.66 -8.70 35.46
CA LEU A 385 32.61 -10.16 35.34
C LEU A 385 32.47 -10.85 36.70
N VAL A 386 33.16 -10.36 37.73
CA VAL A 386 33.04 -10.94 39.08
C VAL A 386 31.66 -10.69 39.68
N ILE A 387 31.07 -9.52 39.45
CA ILE A 387 29.68 -9.22 39.86
C ILE A 387 28.69 -10.16 39.15
N GLN A 388 28.92 -10.50 37.88
CA GLN A 388 28.12 -11.46 37.12
C GLN A 388 28.31 -12.93 37.55
N GLY A 389 29.12 -13.20 38.57
CA GLY A 389 29.28 -14.52 39.18
C GLY A 389 30.50 -15.32 38.70
N TYR A 390 31.37 -14.75 37.87
CA TYR A 390 32.62 -15.40 37.49
C TYR A 390 33.64 -15.37 38.65
N ASN A 391 34.45 -16.43 38.76
CA ASN A 391 35.54 -16.43 39.73
C ASN A 391 36.65 -15.46 39.27
N LEU A 392 37.38 -14.87 40.23
CA LEU A 392 38.39 -13.86 39.92
C LEU A 392 39.50 -14.37 38.98
N GLY A 393 39.90 -15.64 39.12
CA GLY A 393 40.93 -16.26 38.28
C GLY A 393 40.46 -16.42 36.82
N GLU A 394 39.23 -16.85 36.62
CA GLU A 394 38.58 -17.02 35.32
C GLU A 394 38.30 -15.67 34.67
N ALA A 395 37.85 -14.67 35.44
CA ALA A 395 37.68 -13.29 34.97
C ALA A 395 39.01 -12.70 34.49
N MET A 396 40.09 -12.84 35.28
CA MET A 396 41.44 -12.43 34.87
C MET A 396 41.93 -13.19 33.63
N GLN A 397 41.73 -14.50 33.57
CA GLN A 397 42.17 -15.33 32.45
C GLN A 397 41.42 -14.97 31.16
N ARG A 398 40.11 -14.68 31.24
CA ARG A 398 39.31 -14.25 30.07
C ARG A 398 39.78 -12.92 29.51
N VAL A 399 40.15 -12.01 30.41
CA VAL A 399 40.69 -10.69 30.07
C VAL A 399 42.14 -10.78 29.55
N SER A 400 42.94 -11.73 30.05
CA SER A 400 44.33 -11.98 29.63
C SER A 400 44.46 -12.80 28.34
N LEU A 401 43.65 -13.85 28.14
CA LEU A 401 43.59 -14.65 26.90
C LEU A 401 43.18 -13.80 25.69
N ARG A 402 42.40 -12.73 25.93
CA ARG A 402 42.03 -11.75 24.90
C ARG A 402 43.21 -10.87 24.45
N GLU A 403 44.28 -10.75 25.23
CA GLU A 403 45.52 -10.05 24.81
C GLU A 403 46.47 -10.94 24.02
N ARG A 404 46.59 -12.23 24.37
CA ARG A 404 47.41 -13.18 23.60
C ARG A 404 46.96 -13.39 22.15
N ALA A 405 45.75 -12.96 21.80
CA ALA A 405 45.26 -12.96 20.41
C ALA A 405 45.73 -11.74 19.58
N LYS A 406 46.35 -10.73 20.22
CA LYS A 406 46.87 -9.52 19.54
C LYS A 406 48.38 -9.31 19.71
N ALA A 407 49.07 -10.08 20.54
CA ALA A 407 50.51 -10.01 20.67
C ALA A 407 51.14 -11.40 20.81
N GLU A 408 52.23 -11.58 20.06
CA GLU A 408 53.34 -12.54 20.21
C GLU A 408 53.36 -13.81 19.33
N GLU A 409 54.27 -13.76 18.35
CA GLU A 409 55.19 -14.86 17.99
C GLU A 409 55.91 -15.39 19.24
N PRO A 410 56.25 -16.69 19.31
CA PRO A 410 56.59 -17.34 20.57
C PRO A 410 58.08 -17.22 20.92
N GLU A 411 58.37 -16.98 22.20
CA GLU A 411 59.56 -17.49 22.88
C GLU A 411 59.15 -18.26 24.14
N GLU A 412 59.71 -19.47 24.27
CA GLU A 412 59.51 -20.37 25.41
C GLU A 412 60.29 -19.88 26.64
N PRO A 413 59.85 -20.29 27.84
CA PRO A 413 60.86 -20.84 28.73
C PRO A 413 60.47 -22.16 29.40
N VAL A 414 61.53 -22.96 29.51
CA VAL A 414 61.74 -24.23 30.20
C VAL A 414 61.11 -24.29 31.60
N ARG A 415 60.41 -25.39 31.89
CA ARG A 415 60.16 -25.85 33.27
C ARG A 415 60.26 -27.36 33.41
N GLU A 416 60.70 -27.73 34.60
CA GLU A 416 61.21 -29.02 35.09
C GLU A 416 60.35 -30.25 34.76
N VAL A 417 61.03 -31.37 34.53
CA VAL A 417 60.48 -32.64 34.07
C VAL A 417 59.56 -33.26 35.13
N PRO A 418 58.24 -33.40 34.88
CA PRO A 418 57.35 -34.22 35.69
C PRO A 418 57.31 -35.66 35.15
N ASP A 419 56.97 -36.63 35.99
CA ASP A 419 56.84 -38.05 35.61
C ASP A 419 55.95 -38.23 34.35
N LEU A 420 56.57 -38.70 33.26
CA LEU A 420 56.02 -38.72 31.89
C LEU A 420 55.02 -39.85 31.63
N ARG A 421 54.88 -40.82 32.55
CA ARG A 421 54.04 -42.02 32.34
C ARG A 421 52.54 -41.72 32.17
N PRO A 422 51.90 -40.82 32.95
CA PRO A 422 50.50 -40.45 32.76
C PRO A 422 50.28 -39.68 31.45
N TYR A 423 51.26 -38.86 31.06
CA TYR A 423 51.20 -38.03 29.86
C TYR A 423 51.26 -38.87 28.58
N ILE A 424 52.11 -39.90 28.52
CA ILE A 424 52.17 -40.81 27.37
C ILE A 424 50.85 -41.55 27.17
N LYS A 425 50.20 -42.00 28.25
CA LYS A 425 48.89 -42.64 28.17
C LYS A 425 47.84 -41.66 27.65
N ARG A 426 47.87 -40.42 28.14
CA ARG A 426 46.95 -39.36 27.70
C ARG A 426 47.17 -38.97 26.24
N ILE A 427 48.41 -38.91 25.78
CA ILE A 427 48.77 -38.64 24.38
C ILE A 427 48.17 -39.71 23.48
N ARG A 428 48.33 -41.00 23.81
CA ARG A 428 47.72 -42.09 23.03
C ARG A 428 46.20 -42.05 22.99
N GLU A 429 45.54 -41.66 24.09
CA GLU A 429 44.09 -41.44 24.11
C GLU A 429 43.67 -40.27 23.23
N LEU A 430 44.44 -39.19 23.24
CA LEU A 430 44.21 -38.01 22.41
C LEU A 430 44.45 -38.30 20.93
N GLU A 431 45.50 -39.05 20.58
CA GLU A 431 45.79 -39.49 19.21
C GLU A 431 44.65 -40.34 18.64
N LYS A 432 44.16 -41.33 19.40
CA LYS A 432 42.98 -42.11 18.99
C LYS A 432 41.73 -41.26 18.81
N ARG A 433 41.55 -40.24 19.67
CA ARG A 433 40.43 -39.31 19.56
C ARG A 433 40.55 -38.42 18.33
N ILE A 434 41.75 -37.96 18.02
CA ILE A 434 42.04 -37.17 16.81
C ILE A 434 41.74 -38.02 15.58
N GLU A 435 42.21 -39.27 15.54
CA GLU A 435 41.98 -40.17 14.41
C GLU A 435 40.47 -40.45 14.19
N MET A 436 39.72 -40.66 15.28
CA MET A 436 38.26 -40.81 15.24
C MET A 436 37.57 -39.54 14.74
N LEU A 437 37.95 -38.37 15.27
CA LEU A 437 37.41 -37.08 14.85
C LEU A 437 37.74 -36.76 13.39
N GLU A 438 38.93 -37.13 12.92
CA GLU A 438 39.33 -36.97 11.52
C GLU A 438 38.50 -37.87 10.59
N SER A 439 38.21 -39.10 11.01
CA SER A 439 37.32 -40.00 10.27
C SER A 439 35.90 -39.44 10.19
N GLU A 440 35.35 -38.99 11.31
CA GLU A 440 34.03 -38.35 11.36
C GLU A 440 34.01 -37.08 10.50
N ASN A 441 35.09 -36.28 10.50
CA ASN A 441 35.18 -35.10 9.65
C ASN A 441 35.18 -35.48 8.15
N ARG A 442 35.84 -36.58 7.78
CA ARG A 442 35.84 -37.08 6.39
C ARG A 442 34.43 -37.51 5.98
N GLU A 443 33.74 -38.28 6.81
CA GLU A 443 32.36 -38.72 6.57
C GLU A 443 31.39 -37.53 6.46
N LEU A 444 31.45 -36.60 7.40
CA LEU A 444 30.61 -35.38 7.36
C LEU A 444 30.88 -34.55 6.10
N ARG A 445 32.13 -34.46 5.64
CA ARG A 445 32.47 -33.77 4.37
C ARG A 445 31.92 -34.50 3.15
N GLU A 446 31.81 -35.82 3.18
CA GLU A 446 31.18 -36.60 2.10
C GLU A 446 29.68 -36.38 2.07
N ILE A 447 29.02 -36.44 3.23
CA ILE A 447 27.59 -36.16 3.37
C ILE A 447 27.27 -34.75 2.86
N ILE A 448 28.06 -33.74 3.24
CA ILE A 448 27.88 -32.37 2.74
C ILE A 448 28.04 -32.29 1.21
N ARG A 449 29.01 -33.01 0.63
CA ARG A 449 29.20 -33.07 -0.82
C ARG A 449 27.99 -33.70 -1.52
N GLU A 450 27.44 -34.77 -0.96
CA GLU A 450 26.25 -35.43 -1.51
C GLU A 450 24.99 -34.56 -1.38
N GLN A 451 24.78 -33.94 -0.22
CA GLN A 451 23.67 -33.01 0.01
C GLN A 451 23.73 -31.83 -0.97
N ARG A 452 24.91 -31.25 -1.21
CA ARG A 452 25.09 -30.18 -2.21
C ARG A 452 24.75 -30.64 -3.63
N ARG A 453 25.14 -31.85 -4.01
CA ARG A 453 24.76 -32.44 -5.32
C ARG A 453 23.25 -32.63 -5.44
N THR A 454 22.59 -33.02 -4.36
CA THR A 454 21.13 -33.19 -4.32
C THR A 454 20.41 -31.86 -4.40
N ILE A 455 20.87 -30.85 -3.66
CA ILE A 455 20.37 -29.47 -3.77
C ILE A 455 20.47 -28.98 -5.21
N GLY A 456 21.64 -29.08 -5.85
CA GLY A 456 21.81 -28.66 -7.24
C GLY A 456 21.00 -29.47 -8.26
N ARG A 457 20.53 -30.68 -7.93
CA ARG A 457 19.55 -31.42 -8.76
C ARG A 457 18.13 -30.92 -8.54
N LEU A 458 17.75 -30.65 -7.29
CA LEU A 458 16.42 -30.13 -6.94
C LEU A 458 16.22 -28.71 -7.49
N GLU A 459 17.22 -27.84 -7.38
CA GLU A 459 17.19 -26.49 -7.93
C GLU A 459 16.97 -26.49 -9.45
N ARG A 460 17.65 -27.38 -10.17
CA ARG A 460 17.43 -27.57 -11.62
C ARG A 460 16.01 -28.02 -11.94
N ARG A 461 15.49 -29.03 -11.21
CA ARG A 461 14.09 -29.47 -11.38
C ARG A 461 13.10 -28.35 -11.12
N ILE A 462 13.32 -27.51 -10.10
CA ILE A 462 12.46 -26.36 -9.81
C ILE A 462 12.49 -25.35 -10.97
N ALA A 463 13.67 -25.06 -11.52
CA ALA A 463 13.80 -24.16 -12.66
C ALA A 463 13.05 -24.69 -13.91
N ASP A 464 13.17 -25.99 -14.19
CA ASP A 464 12.46 -26.63 -15.30
C ASP A 464 10.94 -26.57 -15.10
N TYR A 465 10.46 -26.88 -13.90
CA TYR A 465 9.04 -26.78 -13.54
C TYR A 465 8.51 -25.34 -13.66
N ASP A 466 9.27 -24.34 -13.19
CA ASP A 466 8.88 -22.93 -13.29
C ASP A 466 8.76 -22.48 -14.75
N GLU A 467 9.64 -22.95 -15.63
CA GLU A 467 9.56 -22.65 -17.06
C GLU A 467 8.33 -23.28 -17.71
N GLU A 468 8.03 -24.54 -17.39
CA GLU A 468 6.82 -25.21 -17.86
C GLU A 468 5.53 -24.51 -17.40
N VAL A 469 5.47 -24.13 -16.12
CA VAL A 469 4.32 -23.41 -15.56
C VAL A 469 4.16 -22.05 -16.24
N ARG A 470 5.25 -21.30 -16.46
CA ARG A 470 5.20 -20.04 -17.21
C ARG A 470 4.68 -20.23 -18.63
N LYS A 471 5.13 -21.27 -19.35
CA LYS A 471 4.64 -21.59 -20.70
C LYS A 471 3.15 -21.92 -20.69
N LYS A 472 2.66 -22.68 -19.70
CA LYS A 472 1.23 -22.99 -19.56
C LYS A 472 0.39 -21.73 -19.31
N VAL A 473 0.80 -20.88 -18.36
CA VAL A 473 0.07 -19.64 -18.03
C VAL A 473 0.01 -18.69 -19.23
N LEU A 474 1.10 -18.55 -20.00
CA LEU A 474 1.11 -17.74 -21.21
C LEU A 474 0.14 -18.28 -22.28
N ARG A 475 0.13 -19.61 -22.49
CA ARG A 475 -0.81 -20.27 -23.41
C ARG A 475 -2.27 -20.10 -22.98
N GLU A 476 -2.57 -20.25 -21.69
CA GLU A 476 -3.94 -20.05 -21.17
C GLU A 476 -4.42 -18.62 -21.37
N ARG A 477 -3.57 -17.62 -21.11
CA ARG A 477 -3.90 -16.21 -21.37
C ARG A 477 -4.12 -15.93 -22.85
N GLU A 478 -3.29 -16.50 -23.72
CA GLU A 478 -3.47 -16.36 -25.17
C GLU A 478 -4.79 -17.01 -25.63
N LEU A 479 -5.11 -18.19 -25.09
CA LEU A 479 -6.38 -18.88 -25.36
C LEU A 479 -7.57 -18.02 -24.91
N GLU A 480 -7.53 -17.49 -23.68
CA GLU A 480 -8.60 -16.64 -23.14
C GLU A 480 -8.81 -15.38 -24.00
N ALA A 481 -7.72 -14.74 -24.44
CA ALA A 481 -7.78 -13.60 -25.35
C ALA A 481 -8.39 -13.97 -26.71
N LYS A 482 -8.04 -15.13 -27.28
CA LYS A 482 -8.62 -15.63 -28.53
C LYS A 482 -10.10 -15.95 -28.38
N VAL A 483 -10.51 -16.58 -27.28
CA VAL A 483 -11.92 -16.90 -27.00
C VAL A 483 -12.76 -15.62 -26.92
N LYS A 484 -12.32 -14.61 -26.15
CA LYS A 484 -13.00 -13.31 -26.10
C LYS A 484 -13.10 -12.65 -27.47
N ARG A 485 -12.07 -12.79 -28.32
CA ARG A 485 -12.11 -12.25 -29.69
C ARG A 485 -13.13 -12.98 -30.56
N ILE A 486 -13.24 -14.30 -30.44
CA ILE A 486 -14.25 -15.11 -31.14
C ILE A 486 -15.65 -14.66 -30.71
N GLU A 487 -15.92 -14.52 -29.42
CA GLU A 487 -17.24 -14.07 -28.93
C GLU A 487 -17.65 -12.71 -29.51
N ILE A 488 -16.71 -11.75 -29.58
CA ILE A 488 -16.95 -10.43 -30.19
C ILE A 488 -17.25 -10.58 -31.69
N LEU A 489 -16.44 -11.36 -32.41
CA LEU A 489 -16.62 -11.58 -33.85
C LEU A 489 -17.95 -12.29 -34.16
N GLU A 490 -18.36 -13.26 -33.35
CA GLU A 490 -19.64 -13.95 -33.48
C GLU A 490 -20.83 -13.02 -33.23
N LYS A 491 -20.70 -12.10 -32.27
CA LYS A 491 -21.73 -11.06 -32.05
C LYS A 491 -21.84 -10.14 -33.27
N GLN A 492 -20.71 -9.65 -33.78
CA GLN A 492 -20.67 -8.80 -34.98
C GLN A 492 -21.24 -9.53 -36.20
N LEU A 493 -20.94 -10.81 -36.36
CA LEU A 493 -21.47 -11.62 -37.46
C LEU A 493 -22.99 -11.77 -37.37
N ARG A 494 -23.54 -11.97 -36.17
CA ARG A 494 -25.00 -12.05 -35.95
C ARG A 494 -25.68 -10.72 -36.28
N GLU A 495 -25.13 -9.61 -35.83
CA GLU A 495 -25.64 -8.27 -36.13
C GLU A 495 -25.61 -7.99 -37.64
N ALA A 496 -24.49 -8.27 -38.30
CA ALA A 496 -24.35 -8.12 -39.75
C ALA A 496 -25.36 -8.97 -40.53
N LYS A 497 -25.58 -10.24 -40.13
CA LYS A 497 -26.59 -11.11 -40.77
C LYS A 497 -28.01 -10.54 -40.61
N ALA A 498 -28.37 -10.06 -39.43
CA ALA A 498 -29.68 -9.47 -39.19
C ALA A 498 -29.92 -8.21 -40.05
N VAL A 499 -28.88 -7.39 -40.27
CA VAL A 499 -28.95 -6.22 -41.17
C VAL A 499 -29.15 -6.67 -42.62
N ILE A 500 -28.40 -7.67 -43.09
CA ILE A 500 -28.55 -8.21 -44.45
C ILE A 500 -29.96 -8.76 -44.68
N GLU A 501 -30.53 -9.49 -43.72
CA GLU A 501 -31.90 -10.01 -43.82
C GLU A 501 -32.96 -8.91 -43.85
N ARG A 502 -32.74 -7.80 -43.14
CA ARG A 502 -33.63 -6.63 -43.22
C ARG A 502 -33.56 -5.98 -44.60
N LEU A 503 -32.36 -5.61 -45.04
CA LEU A 503 -32.15 -4.95 -46.35
C LEU A 503 -32.65 -5.80 -47.51
N SER A 504 -32.50 -7.13 -47.43
CA SER A 504 -33.01 -8.05 -48.46
C SER A 504 -34.53 -8.04 -48.55
N ARG A 505 -35.24 -7.91 -47.42
CA ARG A 505 -36.71 -7.77 -47.40
C ARG A 505 -37.15 -6.44 -48.01
N ASP A 506 -36.49 -5.35 -47.62
CA ASP A 506 -36.78 -4.01 -48.12
C ASP A 506 -36.60 -3.94 -49.65
N LEU A 507 -35.54 -4.56 -50.17
CA LEU A 507 -35.26 -4.60 -51.61
C LEU A 507 -36.35 -5.35 -52.42
N VAL A 508 -36.91 -6.43 -51.87
CA VAL A 508 -38.02 -7.16 -52.52
C VAL A 508 -39.29 -6.31 -52.58
N GLN A 509 -39.56 -5.51 -51.55
CA GLN A 509 -40.70 -4.60 -51.54
C GLN A 509 -40.55 -3.48 -52.57
N VAL A 510 -39.37 -2.85 -52.65
CA VAL A 510 -39.08 -1.80 -53.64
C VAL A 510 -39.16 -2.33 -55.07
N LYS A 511 -38.67 -3.56 -55.34
CA LYS A 511 -38.80 -4.15 -56.68
C LYS A 511 -40.26 -4.36 -57.11
N ARG A 512 -41.16 -4.69 -56.18
CA ARG A 512 -42.59 -4.84 -56.49
C ARG A 512 -43.26 -3.50 -56.80
N MET A 513 -42.80 -2.42 -56.17
CA MET A 513 -43.27 -1.04 -56.41
C MET A 513 -43.00 -0.60 -57.86
N ASN A 514 -41.77 -0.79 -58.35
CA ASN A 514 -41.37 -0.32 -59.68
C ASN A 514 -42.09 -1.05 -60.84
N VAL A 515 -42.56 -2.29 -60.63
CA VAL A 515 -43.23 -3.06 -61.70
C VAL A 515 -44.62 -2.49 -62.03
N VAL A 516 -45.30 -1.87 -61.06
CA VAL A 516 -46.62 -1.25 -61.27
C VAL A 516 -46.50 0.10 -61.97
N GLU A 517 -45.47 0.88 -61.63
CA GLU A 517 -45.21 2.20 -62.20
C GLU A 517 -44.82 2.12 -63.70
N VAL A 518 -44.06 1.10 -64.09
CA VAL A 518 -43.55 0.92 -65.47
C VAL A 518 -44.67 0.64 -66.50
N ARG A 519 -45.86 0.20 -66.08
CA ARG A 519 -47.00 -0.05 -67.01
C ARG A 519 -47.83 1.19 -67.35
N GLY A 520 -47.56 2.35 -66.72
CA GLY A 520 -48.15 3.65 -67.10
C GLY A 520 -49.64 3.86 -66.79
N SER A 521 -50.41 2.80 -66.53
CA SER A 521 -51.86 2.84 -66.36
C SER A 521 -52.36 3.25 -64.97
N ALA A 522 -51.51 3.25 -63.94
CA ALA A 522 -51.90 3.60 -62.57
C ALA A 522 -50.91 4.58 -61.94
N VAL A 523 -51.43 5.52 -61.15
CA VAL A 523 -50.66 6.50 -60.37
C VAL A 523 -50.53 5.97 -58.92
N PRO A 524 -49.30 5.79 -58.41
CA PRO A 524 -49.09 5.42 -57.02
C PRO A 524 -49.44 6.59 -56.09
N LEU A 525 -50.20 6.31 -55.04
CA LEU A 525 -50.59 7.26 -54.02
C LEU A 525 -49.74 7.07 -52.76
N LYS A 526 -49.30 8.17 -52.15
CA LYS A 526 -48.59 8.12 -50.87
C LYS A 526 -49.60 8.09 -49.74
N VAL A 527 -49.57 7.00 -48.97
CA VAL A 527 -50.61 6.67 -47.97
C VAL A 527 -50.26 7.26 -46.60
N LEU A 528 -51.12 8.17 -46.13
CA LEU A 528 -51.14 8.72 -44.79
C LEU A 528 -52.27 8.08 -43.99
N ARG A 529 -51.96 7.53 -42.80
CA ARG A 529 -53.00 6.99 -41.91
C ARG A 529 -53.83 8.11 -41.30
N VAL A 530 -53.17 9.19 -40.89
CA VAL A 530 -53.78 10.37 -40.29
C VAL A 530 -53.15 11.62 -40.90
N LEU A 531 -53.95 12.62 -41.26
CA LEU A 531 -53.45 13.89 -41.74
C LEU A 531 -52.88 14.71 -40.57
N SER A 532 -51.60 14.51 -40.28
CA SER A 532 -50.89 15.14 -39.16
C SER A 532 -49.44 15.44 -39.53
N TRP A 533 -48.83 16.42 -38.84
CA TRP A 533 -47.42 16.78 -39.02
C TRP A 533 -46.46 15.60 -38.84
N ARG A 534 -46.68 14.76 -37.82
CA ARG A 534 -45.83 13.58 -37.56
C ARG A 534 -45.85 12.59 -38.71
N GLU A 535 -47.03 12.34 -39.27
CA GLU A 535 -47.17 11.40 -40.39
C GLU A 535 -46.60 12.00 -41.68
N LEU A 536 -46.76 13.32 -41.89
CA LEU A 536 -46.19 14.02 -43.03
C LEU A 536 -44.64 14.00 -43.00
N GLU A 537 -44.04 14.32 -41.85
CA GLU A 537 -42.58 14.23 -41.64
C GLU A 537 -42.06 12.80 -41.81
N ARG A 538 -42.81 11.78 -41.35
CA ARG A 538 -42.43 10.38 -41.52
C ARG A 538 -42.31 10.03 -42.99
N ILE A 539 -43.34 10.35 -43.78
CA ILE A 539 -43.34 10.08 -45.22
C ILE A 539 -42.24 10.85 -45.92
N GLU A 540 -41.99 12.10 -45.54
CA GLU A 540 -40.90 12.89 -46.14
C GLU A 540 -39.52 12.27 -45.89
N ARG A 541 -39.27 11.67 -44.71
CA ARG A 541 -38.00 10.99 -44.41
C ARG A 541 -37.87 9.62 -45.05
N GLU A 542 -38.95 8.84 -45.07
CA GLU A 542 -38.91 7.42 -45.49
C GLU A 542 -39.05 7.26 -47.00
N ILE A 543 -39.93 8.05 -47.62
CA ILE A 543 -40.32 7.90 -49.03
C ILE A 543 -39.98 9.17 -49.84
N GLY A 544 -39.95 10.33 -49.18
CA GLY A 544 -39.82 11.65 -49.80
C GLY A 544 -41.16 12.15 -50.34
N LEU A 545 -41.40 13.46 -50.30
CA LEU A 545 -42.55 14.12 -50.92
C LEU A 545 -42.05 15.11 -51.98
N ARG A 546 -42.53 14.97 -53.22
CA ARG A 546 -42.12 15.74 -54.40
C ARG A 546 -43.33 16.48 -54.96
N LYS A 547 -43.05 17.58 -55.66
CA LYS A 547 -44.07 18.32 -56.42
C LYS A 547 -44.75 17.39 -57.43
N GLY A 548 -46.07 17.39 -57.44
CA GLY A 548 -46.88 16.54 -58.33
C GLY A 548 -47.32 15.21 -57.74
N ASP A 549 -46.95 14.89 -56.49
CA ASP A 549 -47.42 13.69 -55.82
C ASP A 549 -48.91 13.76 -55.47
N VAL A 550 -49.57 12.60 -55.44
CA VAL A 550 -50.97 12.45 -55.01
C VAL A 550 -50.98 11.74 -53.66
N LEU A 551 -51.65 12.35 -52.69
CA LEU A 551 -51.73 11.83 -51.32
C LEU A 551 -53.05 11.11 -51.09
N PHE A 552 -52.99 9.97 -50.40
CA PHE A 552 -54.16 9.27 -49.90
C PHE A 552 -54.20 9.34 -48.38
N VAL A 553 -55.30 9.78 -47.78
CA VAL A 553 -55.45 9.96 -46.34
C VAL A 553 -56.63 9.15 -45.81
N ALA A 554 -56.37 8.19 -44.93
CA ALA A 554 -57.44 7.39 -44.31
C ALA A 554 -58.26 8.22 -43.29
N ASN A 555 -57.61 9.07 -42.48
CA ASN A 555 -58.30 9.91 -41.51
C ASN A 555 -57.83 11.38 -41.53
N PRO A 556 -58.61 12.31 -42.11
CA PRO A 556 -58.28 13.73 -42.14
C PRO A 556 -58.72 14.54 -40.90
N ALA A 557 -59.41 13.93 -39.93
CA ALA A 557 -60.08 14.66 -38.84
C ALA A 557 -59.15 15.47 -37.92
N GLY A 558 -57.84 15.20 -37.94
CA GLY A 558 -56.83 15.89 -37.12
C GLY A 558 -56.14 17.08 -37.78
N ALA A 559 -56.51 17.44 -39.02
CA ALA A 559 -55.81 18.47 -39.79
C ALA A 559 -56.40 19.87 -39.60
N GLY A 560 -55.53 20.85 -39.36
CA GLY A 560 -55.86 22.27 -39.34
C GLY A 560 -55.31 23.01 -40.57
N ARG A 561 -55.60 24.31 -40.63
CA ARG A 561 -55.19 25.22 -41.72
C ARG A 561 -53.70 25.12 -42.07
N ALA A 562 -52.83 25.08 -41.06
CA ALA A 562 -51.38 25.04 -41.25
C ALA A 562 -50.87 23.77 -41.98
N ILE A 563 -51.51 22.62 -41.79
CA ILE A 563 -51.14 21.39 -42.52
C ILE A 563 -51.57 21.52 -43.99
N ALA A 564 -52.70 22.18 -44.26
CA ALA A 564 -53.15 22.41 -45.63
C ALA A 564 -52.20 23.36 -46.38
N GLU A 565 -51.73 24.43 -45.71
CA GLU A 565 -50.76 25.37 -46.27
C GLU A 565 -49.43 24.68 -46.63
N GLU A 566 -48.94 23.78 -45.76
CA GLU A 566 -47.75 22.97 -46.03
C GLU A 566 -47.92 22.08 -47.27
N LEU A 567 -49.07 21.42 -47.41
CA LEU A 567 -49.35 20.58 -48.59
C LEU A 567 -49.35 21.39 -49.88
N VAL A 568 -49.87 22.62 -49.83
CA VAL A 568 -49.85 23.55 -50.97
C VAL A 568 -48.42 23.98 -51.28
N GLU A 569 -47.62 24.34 -50.28
CA GLU A 569 -46.22 24.74 -50.46
C GLU A 569 -45.38 23.62 -51.08
N LYS A 570 -45.61 22.37 -50.66
CA LYS A 570 -44.98 21.16 -51.25
C LYS A 570 -45.45 20.89 -52.68
N GLY A 571 -46.55 21.51 -53.12
CA GLY A 571 -47.06 21.43 -54.49
C GLY A 571 -47.62 20.05 -54.85
N ILE A 572 -48.43 19.47 -53.96
CA ILE A 572 -49.13 18.21 -54.25
C ILE A 572 -50.11 18.37 -55.43
N ARG A 573 -50.32 17.30 -56.19
CA ARG A 573 -51.22 17.31 -57.37
C ARG A 573 -52.69 17.16 -56.97
N ALA A 574 -52.99 16.28 -56.02
CA ALA A 574 -54.34 16.09 -55.49
C ALA A 574 -54.30 15.39 -54.12
N LEU A 575 -55.38 15.57 -53.34
CA LEU A 575 -55.57 14.94 -52.04
C LEU A 575 -56.81 14.04 -52.05
N ILE A 576 -56.64 12.74 -51.83
CA ILE A 576 -57.72 11.76 -51.80
C ILE A 576 -57.94 11.31 -50.35
N THR A 577 -59.18 11.31 -49.88
CA THR A 577 -59.49 11.01 -48.46
C THR A 577 -60.59 9.97 -48.30
N GLU A 578 -60.49 9.06 -47.32
CA GLU A 578 -61.59 8.11 -47.02
C GLU A 578 -62.77 8.79 -46.29
N ARG A 579 -62.55 9.94 -45.66
CA ARG A 579 -63.58 10.70 -44.92
C ARG A 579 -63.57 12.17 -45.33
N PRO A 580 -64.67 12.92 -45.14
CA PRO A 580 -64.72 14.33 -45.49
C PRO A 580 -63.65 15.17 -44.76
N LEU A 581 -62.99 16.06 -45.51
CA LEU A 581 -62.02 17.00 -44.97
C LEU A 581 -62.68 18.04 -44.03
N PRO A 582 -61.99 18.49 -42.97
CA PRO A 582 -62.39 19.65 -42.19
C PRO A 582 -62.53 20.92 -43.05
N GLN A 583 -63.49 21.79 -42.73
CA GLN A 583 -63.78 22.98 -43.55
C GLN A 583 -62.56 23.90 -43.70
N ALA A 584 -61.79 24.10 -42.62
CA ALA A 584 -60.58 24.91 -42.65
C ALA A 584 -59.49 24.39 -43.62
N VAL A 585 -59.48 23.08 -43.90
CA VAL A 585 -58.56 22.46 -44.86
C VAL A 585 -59.11 22.58 -46.28
N LYS A 586 -60.43 22.40 -46.45
CA LYS A 586 -61.10 22.58 -47.75
C LYS A 586 -60.92 23.98 -48.29
N ASP A 587 -61.06 25.00 -47.45
CA ASP A 587 -60.97 26.39 -47.86
C ASP A 587 -59.57 26.71 -48.40
N VAL A 588 -58.50 26.30 -47.69
CA VAL A 588 -57.11 26.50 -48.13
C VAL A 588 -56.80 25.77 -49.44
N LEU A 589 -57.21 24.50 -49.56
CA LEU A 589 -56.97 23.73 -50.78
C LEU A 589 -57.74 24.29 -51.97
N ARG A 590 -58.98 24.77 -51.75
CA ARG A 590 -59.79 25.41 -52.78
C ARG A 590 -59.18 26.74 -53.24
N GLU A 591 -58.76 27.61 -52.31
CA GLU A 591 -58.08 28.87 -52.62
C GLU A 591 -56.80 28.63 -53.45
N ALA A 592 -56.03 27.61 -53.09
CA ALA A 592 -54.81 27.22 -53.78
C ALA A 592 -55.04 26.39 -55.07
N HIS A 593 -56.29 26.14 -55.46
CA HIS A 593 -56.65 25.29 -56.61
C HIS A 593 -56.02 23.88 -56.57
N VAL A 594 -55.92 23.29 -55.38
CA VAL A 594 -55.48 21.90 -55.18
C VAL A 594 -56.72 20.99 -55.10
N PRO A 595 -56.95 20.13 -56.11
CA PRO A 595 -58.09 19.20 -56.14
C PRO A 595 -58.09 18.25 -54.94
N PHE A 596 -59.27 18.01 -54.38
CA PHE A 596 -59.46 17.00 -53.34
C PHE A 596 -60.70 16.16 -53.62
N PHE A 597 -60.63 14.87 -53.29
CA PHE A 597 -61.64 13.86 -53.61
C PHE A 597 -61.90 12.92 -52.44
N LEU A 598 -63.10 12.35 -52.39
CA LEU A 598 -63.37 11.18 -51.56
C LEU A 598 -62.90 9.92 -52.26
N SER A 599 -62.39 8.94 -51.50
CA SER A 599 -61.89 7.67 -52.08
C SER A 599 -62.95 6.92 -52.88
N GLU A 600 -64.23 7.10 -52.52
CA GLU A 600 -65.41 6.54 -53.20
C GLU A 600 -65.60 7.12 -54.61
N GLU A 601 -65.09 8.33 -54.89
CA GLU A 601 -65.24 9.00 -56.19
C GLU A 601 -64.25 8.48 -57.25
N LEU A 602 -63.17 7.82 -56.84
CA LEU A 602 -62.01 7.49 -57.69
C LEU A 602 -61.63 6.00 -57.73
N ASP A 603 -62.44 5.10 -57.15
CA ASP A 603 -62.18 3.64 -57.05
C ASP A 603 -60.73 3.28 -56.68
N VAL A 604 -60.27 3.82 -55.55
CA VAL A 604 -58.89 3.65 -55.09
C VAL A 604 -58.65 2.20 -54.64
N LYS A 605 -57.69 1.51 -55.28
CA LYS A 605 -57.28 0.15 -54.89
C LYS A 605 -56.18 0.20 -53.85
N ARG A 606 -56.46 -0.33 -52.65
CA ARG A 606 -55.55 -0.33 -51.51
C ARG A 606 -54.96 -1.71 -51.24
N ILE A 607 -53.64 -1.77 -51.06
CA ILE A 607 -52.89 -2.94 -50.59
C ILE A 607 -52.03 -2.48 -49.41
N ASP A 608 -52.55 -2.68 -48.19
CA ASP A 608 -51.95 -2.34 -46.88
C ASP A 608 -51.22 -0.99 -46.78
N GLU A 609 -50.00 -0.92 -47.28
CA GLU A 609 -49.08 0.24 -47.21
C GLU A 609 -49.09 1.10 -48.48
N PHE A 610 -49.80 0.69 -49.53
CA PHE A 610 -49.86 1.39 -50.81
C PHE A 610 -51.30 1.53 -51.32
N ALA A 611 -51.58 2.63 -52.01
CA ALA A 611 -52.81 2.83 -52.73
C ALA A 611 -52.50 3.23 -54.16
N VAL A 612 -53.29 2.77 -55.11
CA VAL A 612 -53.15 3.10 -56.54
C VAL A 612 -54.49 3.55 -57.09
N VAL A 613 -54.44 4.50 -58.01
CA VAL A 613 -55.60 4.97 -58.77
C VAL A 613 -55.29 4.90 -60.25
N GLU A 614 -56.29 4.58 -61.06
CA GLU A 614 -56.15 4.60 -62.52
C GLU A 614 -55.88 6.03 -63.01
N ARG A 615 -54.90 6.18 -63.91
CA ARG A 615 -54.43 7.51 -64.35
C ARG A 615 -55.54 8.30 -65.01
N GLU A 616 -56.25 7.69 -65.95
CA GLU A 616 -57.32 8.34 -66.73
C GLU A 616 -58.44 8.83 -65.82
N THR A 617 -58.85 8.01 -64.85
CA THR A 617 -59.87 8.34 -63.86
C THR A 617 -59.47 9.52 -62.98
N LEU A 618 -58.22 9.53 -62.48
CA LEU A 618 -57.71 10.62 -61.66
C LEU A 618 -57.59 11.93 -62.45
N GLU A 619 -57.03 11.86 -63.66
CA GLU A 619 -56.78 13.05 -64.49
C GLU A 619 -58.09 13.68 -64.95
N GLY A 620 -59.06 12.88 -65.40
CA GLY A 620 -60.40 13.37 -65.77
C GLY A 620 -61.14 14.02 -64.61
N ALA A 621 -61.08 13.43 -63.41
CA ALA A 621 -61.72 14.00 -62.22
C ALA A 621 -61.08 15.33 -61.78
N ILE A 622 -59.75 15.45 -61.89
CA ILE A 622 -59.02 16.71 -61.63
C ILE A 622 -59.48 17.80 -62.59
N GLU A 623 -59.53 17.52 -63.89
CA GLU A 623 -59.94 18.50 -64.89
C GLU A 623 -61.38 18.97 -64.68
N GLU A 624 -62.31 18.04 -64.45
CA GLU A 624 -63.72 18.37 -64.23
C GLU A 624 -63.93 19.25 -62.97
N LEU A 625 -63.24 18.92 -61.88
CA LEU A 625 -63.36 19.66 -60.62
C LEU A 625 -62.80 21.08 -60.75
N LEU A 626 -61.63 21.24 -61.40
CA LEU A 626 -61.02 22.55 -61.63
C LEU A 626 -61.86 23.42 -62.56
N GLU A 627 -62.45 22.85 -63.62
CA GLU A 627 -63.35 23.58 -64.51
C GLU A 627 -64.62 24.03 -63.78
N ARG A 628 -65.14 23.20 -62.87
CA ARG A 628 -66.28 23.54 -62.01
C ARG A 628 -65.96 24.70 -61.07
N TRP A 629 -64.81 24.67 -60.39
CA TRP A 629 -64.37 25.77 -59.53
C TRP A 629 -64.18 27.07 -60.30
N LYS A 630 -63.59 27.00 -61.49
CA LYS A 630 -63.42 28.17 -62.36
C LYS A 630 -64.76 28.82 -62.73
N LYS A 631 -65.77 28.03 -63.15
CA LYS A 631 -67.12 28.51 -63.45
C LYS A 631 -67.82 29.12 -62.22
N GLU A 632 -67.63 28.52 -61.05
CA GLU A 632 -68.16 29.05 -59.78
C GLU A 632 -67.53 30.39 -59.41
N ASP A 633 -66.21 30.54 -59.60
CA ASP A 633 -65.49 31.75 -59.25
C ASP A 633 -65.81 32.88 -60.24
N GLU A 634 -65.90 32.61 -61.54
CA GLU A 634 -66.38 33.57 -62.55
C GLU A 634 -67.80 34.07 -62.23
N LYS A 635 -68.69 33.17 -61.78
CA LYS A 635 -70.05 33.55 -61.36
C LYS A 635 -70.04 34.40 -60.09
N ARG A 636 -69.21 34.05 -59.10
CA ARG A 636 -69.06 34.84 -57.86
C ARG A 636 -68.48 36.22 -58.13
N GLU A 637 -67.50 36.35 -59.03
CA GLU A 637 -66.95 37.63 -59.45
C GLU A 637 -67.99 38.50 -60.15
N ALA A 638 -68.78 37.92 -61.06
CA ALA A 638 -69.88 38.63 -61.72
C ALA A 638 -70.94 39.13 -60.71
N GLU A 639 -71.33 38.30 -59.74
CA GLU A 639 -72.23 38.68 -58.65
C GLU A 639 -71.63 39.77 -57.75
N ARG A 640 -70.31 39.71 -57.47
CA ARG A 640 -69.61 40.71 -56.66
C ARG A 640 -69.53 42.07 -57.36
N LEU A 641 -69.26 42.07 -58.67
CA LEU A 641 -69.28 43.28 -59.50
C LEU A 641 -70.68 43.89 -59.56
N LEU A 642 -71.73 43.07 -59.69
CA LEU A 642 -73.11 43.53 -59.63
C LEU A 642 -73.44 44.19 -58.28
N ARG A 643 -73.02 43.60 -57.15
CA ARG A 643 -73.19 44.20 -55.81
C ARG A 643 -72.44 45.52 -55.66
N LEU A 644 -71.18 45.59 -56.12
CA LEU A 644 -70.40 46.84 -56.11
C LEU A 644 -71.07 47.94 -56.95
N VAL A 645 -71.66 47.59 -58.09
CA VAL A 645 -72.43 48.53 -58.91
C VAL A 645 -73.71 48.96 -58.20
N GLU A 646 -74.42 48.06 -57.52
CA GLU A 646 -75.60 48.42 -56.72
C GLU A 646 -75.24 49.33 -55.53
N GLU A 647 -74.18 49.02 -54.79
CA GLU A 647 -73.66 49.84 -53.70
C GLU A 647 -73.26 51.23 -54.22
N TYR A 648 -72.53 51.30 -55.34
CA TYR A 648 -72.18 52.57 -55.98
C TYR A 648 -73.42 53.36 -56.44
N ARG A 649 -74.45 52.70 -57.00
CA ARG A 649 -75.71 53.37 -57.39
C ARG A 649 -76.45 53.91 -56.16
N ILE A 650 -76.46 53.18 -55.05
CA ILE A 650 -77.08 53.61 -53.80
C ILE A 650 -76.33 54.81 -53.20
N GLU A 651 -75.00 54.75 -53.14
CA GLU A 651 -74.15 55.85 -52.67
C GLU A 651 -74.30 57.09 -53.56
N ARG A 652 -74.29 56.93 -54.89
CA ARG A 652 -74.47 58.03 -55.82
C ARG A 652 -75.85 58.69 -55.70
N LYS A 653 -76.91 57.89 -55.45
CA LYS A 653 -78.26 58.42 -55.20
C LYS A 653 -78.31 59.21 -53.90
N LYS A 654 -77.65 58.74 -52.83
CA LYS A 654 -77.51 59.47 -51.56
C LYS A 654 -76.71 60.77 -51.72
N GLU A 655 -75.64 60.75 -52.51
CA GLU A 655 -74.82 61.93 -52.80
C GLU A 655 -75.60 62.98 -53.60
N LEU A 656 -76.36 62.56 -54.62
CA LEU A 656 -77.22 63.46 -55.39
C LEU A 656 -78.38 64.02 -54.56
N MET A 657 -78.98 63.24 -53.66
CA MET A 657 -79.98 63.77 -52.70
C MET A 657 -79.37 64.82 -51.76
N ARG A 658 -78.17 64.58 -51.23
CA ARG A 658 -77.45 65.56 -50.41
C ARG A 658 -77.17 66.86 -51.18
N LYS A 659 -76.70 66.76 -52.43
CA LYS A 659 -76.46 67.93 -53.29
C LYS A 659 -77.75 68.70 -53.58
N ALA A 660 -78.86 68.00 -53.84
CA ALA A 660 -80.16 68.64 -54.04
C ALA A 660 -80.70 69.32 -52.76
N GLU A 661 -80.47 68.76 -51.57
CA GLU A 661 -80.79 69.40 -50.29
C GLU A 661 -79.91 70.63 -50.01
N GLU A 662 -78.63 70.58 -50.38
CA GLU A 662 -77.71 71.72 -50.25
C GLU A 662 -78.05 72.86 -51.21
N GLU A 663 -78.47 72.56 -52.45
CA GLU A 663 -78.95 73.58 -53.40
C GLU A 663 -80.28 74.21 -52.97
N ARG A 664 -81.21 73.42 -52.40
CA ARG A 664 -82.46 73.94 -51.83
C ARG A 664 -82.29 74.80 -50.57
N ARG A 665 -81.14 74.73 -49.90
CA ARG A 665 -80.78 75.62 -48.77
C ARG A 665 -80.08 76.92 -49.21
N LYS A 666 -79.72 77.05 -50.49
CA LYS A 666 -79.03 78.22 -51.06
C LYS A 666 -79.94 79.10 -51.94
N VAL A 667 -81.24 78.78 -52.03
CA VAL A 667 -82.33 79.60 -52.58
C VAL A 667 -83.31 79.86 -51.46
#